data_AF-A0A212FHQ0-F1
#
_entry.id   AF-A0A212FHQ0-F1
#
_cell.length_a   1.000
_cell.length_b   1.000
_cell.length_c   1.000
_cell.angle_alpha   90.00
_cell.angle_beta   90.00
_cell.angle_gamma   90.00
#
_symmetry.space_group_name_H-M   'P 1'
#
loop_
_entity.id
_entity.type
_entity.pdbx_description
1 polymer ?
#
loop_
_entity_poly.entity_id
_entity_poly.type
_entity_poly.pdbx_seq_one_letter_code
_entity_poly.pdbx_strand_id
1 'polypeptide(L)'
;MHILEIGAEQDEEVTGRAHEAAFRTVPKDYTTFLIWRITESGTELLPRSHYGTFYDTDAYLVYSCSLPGQPAEPDIIRREIRENGTEYAERHVHAWASETQAGTLVLRRASQLLAHLAAPLVLHRETATKESPRMLSYFRDGIRILRSGCLNGGPRLYRVQGHRPVMLQLEPVTWAQLASDGVFVLDTTNLIVLWLGRAANLIEKIFGAKIAYRMARGVEKGMMARRIAIAHDGYEQTLPVADREFLNNILELRSRTIRPSPVVSEAPRPARLFKVTQPPRVSPVTVPSQRAAARLEEIKRAPLYRQDLKDDGVYIVEAGSRGVWAWVGAQAGSAAGRGALAAARGLARAKRLSGPVATMLSGREPLEFAALFHRWSWADSRRDIRVRAARSATTKLDAVSLASNSWLAAEAQLPDDGSGSLRMWRIRCEGEGPMQELERPQHAAFYDQDCYIILYTYHAPIGDQTMLYYWMGGSSPNELRNLGAKEAKDLYTKLGRLPIQAWVYQGKEPAHFLQIFKGRMITYKGTATDYDPSGRRVVPPPRTLIRVSGQYAREARGVEVSDEIVSGGAGLAGVAKRGSCYVMREGTRVWVWCAATATGDEREVAKNMAAADHTLIMQEKADFWNALGDRRHLLVVSPLQEVERPLPPRLFYVSLGANGHYSFEEIISVSQYELAPEMAGVLDAHAALFVWLGAHCAHRAREDARQLALSYLAQDPAARDAETPIIVVHQGREPPHFTGFFPHWKNSMWKGHKTFSAIVSALEGKAIVRGGNSKLQSGNSENRFDQHEKYPLSVLRGPKEHLPQDVDPLTKELYLTHDDFVSTFNMTYNDFRSLTAWKQRELKKSAGLF
;
A
#
# COMPACT_ATOMS: atom_id res chain seq x y z
N MET A 1 12.36 29.36 5.69
CA MET A 1 13.47 29.89 6.51
C MET A 1 14.17 28.88 7.42
N HIS A 2 13.81 27.59 7.46
CA HIS A 2 14.46 26.65 8.39
C HIS A 2 15.71 26.08 7.73
N ILE A 3 16.87 26.46 8.27
CA ILE A 3 18.18 25.98 7.84
C ILE A 3 18.62 24.93 8.84
N LEU A 4 18.99 23.75 8.34
CA LEU A 4 19.61 22.70 9.15
C LEU A 4 21.08 22.58 8.76
N GLU A 5 21.95 22.71 9.76
CA GLU A 5 23.37 22.40 9.64
C GLU A 5 23.57 20.94 10.02
N ILE A 6 24.16 20.15 9.11
CA ILE A 6 24.41 18.73 9.33
C ILE A 6 25.91 18.55 9.50
N GLY A 7 26.34 18.08 10.68
CA GLY A 7 27.74 17.83 10.98
C GLY A 7 28.43 16.99 9.89
N ALA A 8 29.64 17.38 9.51
CA ALA A 8 30.43 16.67 8.51
C ALA A 8 30.81 15.28 9.06
N GLU A 9 30.28 14.21 8.47
CA GLU A 9 30.95 12.91 8.56
C GLU A 9 32.22 12.95 7.71
N GLN A 10 33.29 12.31 8.19
CA GLN A 10 34.54 12.18 7.46
C GLN A 10 34.33 11.31 6.21
N ASP A 11 33.93 11.92 5.10
CA ASP A 11 34.14 11.36 3.77
C ASP A 11 35.64 11.50 3.47
N GLU A 12 36.42 10.50 3.90
CA GLU A 12 37.84 10.39 3.55
C GLU A 12 37.99 10.34 2.02
N GLU A 13 38.87 11.20 1.53
CA GLU A 13 39.25 11.29 0.12
C GLU A 13 39.69 9.93 -0.43
N VAL A 14 38.94 9.41 -1.41
CA VAL A 14 39.45 8.33 -2.27
C VAL A 14 40.33 8.99 -3.34
N THR A 15 41.55 9.34 -2.95
CA THR A 15 42.65 9.50 -3.90
C THR A 15 43.05 8.10 -4.36
N GLY A 16 43.18 7.92 -5.68
CA GLY A 16 43.18 6.61 -6.32
C GLY A 16 44.20 5.62 -5.75
N ARG A 17 43.75 4.40 -5.41
CA ARG A 17 44.55 3.17 -5.39
C ARG A 17 43.66 1.92 -5.31
N ALA A 18 44.03 0.94 -6.13
CA ALA A 18 43.55 -0.45 -6.26
C ALA A 18 42.04 -0.67 -6.50
N HIS A 19 41.68 -1.04 -7.74
CA HIS A 19 40.41 -1.71 -8.00
C HIS A 19 40.35 -3.02 -7.20
N GLU A 20 39.41 -3.10 -6.25
CA GLU A 20 39.12 -4.32 -5.49
C GLU A 20 38.93 -5.49 -6.48
N ALA A 21 39.75 -6.53 -6.37
CA ALA A 21 39.74 -7.64 -7.32
C ALA A 21 38.36 -8.35 -7.37
N ALA A 22 37.65 -8.35 -6.24
CA ALA A 22 36.33 -8.95 -6.07
C ALA A 22 35.25 -8.34 -6.99
N PHE A 23 35.42 -7.11 -7.47
CA PHE A 23 34.42 -6.44 -8.33
C PHE A 23 34.67 -6.64 -9.82
N ARG A 24 35.87 -7.11 -10.24
CA ARG A 24 36.21 -7.28 -11.65
C ARG A 24 35.33 -8.27 -12.39
N THR A 25 34.70 -9.19 -11.66
CA THR A 25 33.84 -10.24 -12.21
C THR A 25 32.37 -9.83 -12.34
N VAL A 26 32.00 -8.61 -11.93
CA VAL A 26 30.62 -8.14 -11.99
C VAL A 26 30.21 -7.87 -13.45
N PRO A 27 29.20 -8.59 -13.98
CA PRO A 27 28.70 -8.33 -15.32
C PRO A 27 28.06 -6.95 -15.42
N LYS A 28 28.43 -6.17 -16.44
CA LYS A 28 27.85 -4.83 -16.67
C LYS A 28 26.51 -4.87 -17.40
N ASP A 29 26.40 -5.78 -18.37
CA ASP A 29 25.30 -5.83 -19.32
C ASP A 29 24.43 -7.08 -19.15
N TYR A 30 24.42 -7.68 -17.96
CA TYR A 30 23.59 -8.83 -17.67
C TYR A 30 22.76 -8.60 -16.41
N THR A 31 21.56 -9.17 -16.39
CA THR A 31 20.81 -9.36 -15.14
C THR A 31 21.67 -10.16 -14.16
N THR A 32 21.78 -9.67 -12.93
CA THR A 32 22.74 -10.19 -11.95
C THR A 32 22.26 -9.89 -10.53
N PHE A 33 22.49 -10.83 -9.60
CA PHE A 33 22.32 -10.63 -8.17
C PHE A 33 23.53 -11.19 -7.43
N LEU A 34 24.19 -10.38 -6.61
CA LEU A 34 25.43 -10.74 -5.91
C LEU A 34 25.43 -10.17 -4.48
N ILE A 35 25.99 -10.92 -3.54
CA ILE A 35 26.20 -10.48 -2.16
C ILE A 35 27.66 -10.67 -1.77
N TRP A 36 28.27 -9.63 -1.21
CA TRP A 36 29.59 -9.70 -0.60
C TRP A 36 29.53 -9.45 0.90
N ARG A 37 30.37 -10.16 1.65
CA ARG A 37 30.70 -9.83 3.04
C ARG A 37 31.91 -8.90 3.05
N ILE A 38 31.82 -7.85 3.84
CA ILE A 38 32.83 -6.80 3.93
C ILE A 38 33.56 -6.91 5.27
N THR A 39 34.89 -7.02 5.19
CA THR A 39 35.79 -6.99 6.35
C THR A 39 36.89 -5.97 6.13
N GLU A 40 37.63 -5.61 7.18
CA GLU A 40 38.82 -4.77 7.04
C GLU A 40 39.87 -5.41 6.13
N SER A 41 39.97 -6.75 6.17
CA SER A 41 40.94 -7.53 5.39
C SER A 41 40.60 -7.64 3.90
N GLY A 42 39.35 -7.38 3.50
CA GLY A 42 38.92 -7.42 2.10
C GLY A 42 37.43 -7.68 1.90
N THR A 43 37.06 -7.81 0.62
CA THR A 43 35.70 -8.06 0.14
C THR A 43 35.56 -9.50 -0.35
N GLU A 44 34.69 -10.28 0.28
CA GLU A 44 34.47 -11.69 -0.03
C GLU A 44 33.10 -11.90 -0.71
N LEU A 45 33.08 -12.53 -1.89
CA LEU A 45 31.83 -12.90 -2.55
C LEU A 45 31.19 -14.10 -1.85
N LEU A 46 29.96 -13.97 -1.39
CA LEU A 46 29.27 -15.05 -0.69
C LEU A 46 28.80 -16.15 -1.66
N PRO A 47 28.85 -17.43 -1.23
CA PRO A 47 28.16 -18.50 -1.93
C PRO A 47 26.64 -18.29 -1.89
N ARG A 48 25.94 -18.70 -2.96
CA ARG A 48 24.47 -18.60 -3.03
C ARG A 48 23.75 -19.29 -1.86
N SER A 49 24.31 -20.38 -1.32
CA SER A 49 23.75 -21.08 -0.16
C SER A 49 23.67 -20.23 1.12
N HIS A 50 24.43 -19.14 1.19
CA HIS A 50 24.43 -18.21 2.32
C HIS A 50 23.55 -16.98 2.08
N TYR A 51 22.94 -16.83 0.90
CA TYR A 51 22.12 -15.66 0.61
C TYR A 51 20.90 -15.63 1.53
N GLY A 52 20.59 -14.43 2.03
CA GLY A 52 19.53 -14.23 3.02
C GLY A 52 19.94 -14.48 4.47
N THR A 53 21.21 -14.85 4.75
CA THR A 53 21.74 -14.90 6.12
C THR A 53 22.70 -13.74 6.35
N PHE A 54 22.39 -12.91 7.33
CA PHE A 54 23.17 -11.74 7.72
C PHE A 54 23.53 -11.84 9.19
N TYR A 55 24.72 -11.36 9.54
CA TYR A 55 25.17 -11.25 10.93
C TYR A 55 25.21 -9.78 11.34
N ASP A 56 24.67 -9.46 12.51
CA ASP A 56 24.46 -8.09 12.99
C ASP A 56 25.74 -7.23 13.18
N THR A 57 26.87 -7.87 13.49
CA THR A 57 28.17 -7.20 13.63
C THR A 57 28.95 -7.07 12.33
N ASP A 58 28.52 -7.79 11.28
CA ASP A 58 29.17 -7.76 9.98
C ASP A 58 28.57 -6.66 9.09
N ALA A 59 29.23 -6.42 7.95
CA ALA A 59 28.69 -5.59 6.88
C ALA A 59 28.64 -6.34 5.56
N TYR A 60 27.66 -6.00 4.73
CA TYR A 60 27.38 -6.67 3.46
C TYR A 60 27.06 -5.66 2.36
N LEU A 61 27.52 -5.97 1.15
CA LEU A 61 27.04 -5.31 -0.07
C LEU A 61 26.13 -6.25 -0.83
N VAL A 62 24.92 -5.79 -1.17
CA VAL A 62 24.01 -6.51 -2.08
C VAL A 62 23.89 -5.71 -3.36
N TYR A 63 24.25 -6.32 -4.48
CA TYR A 63 24.09 -5.74 -5.81
C TYR A 63 22.98 -6.46 -6.56
N SER A 64 22.07 -5.69 -7.14
CA SER A 64 21.02 -6.17 -8.01
C SER A 64 21.03 -5.41 -9.34
N CYS A 65 20.83 -6.16 -10.42
CA CYS A 65 20.71 -5.65 -11.78
C CYS A 65 19.59 -6.42 -12.46
N SER A 66 18.51 -5.72 -12.82
CA SER A 66 17.37 -6.27 -13.53
C SER A 66 16.87 -5.31 -14.61
N LEU A 67 15.89 -5.75 -15.40
CA LEU A 67 15.13 -4.83 -16.22
C LEU A 67 14.11 -4.09 -15.33
N PRO A 68 13.74 -2.84 -15.68
CA PRO A 68 12.75 -2.06 -14.95
C PRO A 68 11.50 -2.86 -14.61
N GLY A 69 11.16 -2.89 -13.32
CA GLY A 69 9.96 -3.58 -12.81
C GLY A 69 10.03 -5.10 -12.84
N GLN A 70 11.19 -5.71 -13.13
CA GLN A 70 11.42 -7.16 -12.99
C GLN A 70 12.09 -7.48 -11.66
N PRO A 71 11.73 -8.62 -11.01
CA PRO A 71 12.36 -9.03 -9.77
C PRO A 71 13.84 -9.34 -9.98
N ALA A 72 14.68 -8.92 -9.03
CA ALA A 72 16.12 -9.15 -9.03
C ALA A 72 16.52 -10.14 -7.93
N GLU A 73 16.05 -11.37 -8.04
CA GLU A 73 16.23 -12.40 -7.01
C GLU A 73 17.56 -13.17 -7.15
N PRO A 74 18.01 -13.88 -6.09
CA PRO A 74 19.18 -14.77 -6.14
C PRO A 74 19.22 -15.74 -7.34
N ASP A 75 18.04 -16.22 -7.75
CA ASP A 75 17.87 -17.18 -8.84
C ASP A 75 17.54 -16.52 -10.18
N ILE A 76 17.83 -15.21 -10.33
CA ILE A 76 17.59 -14.48 -11.57
C ILE A 76 18.28 -15.17 -12.76
N ILE A 77 17.49 -15.39 -13.81
CA ILE A 77 18.00 -15.92 -15.08
C ILE A 77 18.91 -14.86 -15.69
N ARG A 78 20.15 -15.25 -16.01
CA ARG A 78 21.12 -14.39 -16.66
C ARG A 78 20.65 -14.06 -18.07
N ARG A 79 20.38 -12.77 -18.32
CA ARG A 79 19.91 -12.22 -19.59
C ARG A 79 20.75 -11.01 -19.93
N GLU A 80 21.22 -10.93 -21.17
CA GLU A 80 21.89 -9.74 -21.70
C GLU A 80 20.89 -8.56 -21.77
N ILE A 81 21.32 -7.38 -21.31
CA ILE A 81 20.58 -6.13 -21.35
C ILE A 81 21.31 -5.21 -22.33
N ARG A 82 20.67 -4.93 -23.46
CA ARG A 82 21.20 -3.99 -24.46
C ARG A 82 20.58 -2.63 -24.21
N GLU A 83 21.32 -1.73 -23.58
CA GLU A 83 20.83 -0.38 -23.32
C GLU A 83 20.60 0.36 -24.66
N ASN A 84 19.33 0.54 -25.06
CA ASN A 84 18.97 1.04 -26.39
C ASN A 84 17.80 2.04 -26.35
N GLY A 85 17.78 2.97 -25.40
CA GLY A 85 16.72 3.97 -25.23
C GLY A 85 15.34 3.41 -24.83
N THR A 86 15.05 2.15 -25.17
CA THR A 86 13.80 1.43 -24.86
C THR A 86 13.99 0.38 -23.77
N GLU A 87 15.15 -0.27 -23.70
CA GLU A 87 15.58 -1.10 -22.60
C GLU A 87 16.76 -0.44 -21.89
N TYR A 88 16.74 -0.43 -20.56
CA TYR A 88 17.87 -0.06 -19.71
C TYR A 88 17.91 -0.99 -18.50
N ALA A 89 19.04 -1.03 -17.79
CA ALA A 89 19.15 -1.81 -16.56
C ALA A 89 18.80 -0.95 -15.33
N GLU A 90 17.93 -1.48 -14.47
CA GLU A 90 17.70 -0.98 -13.11
C GLU A 90 18.74 -1.63 -12.20
N ARG A 91 19.63 -0.80 -11.63
CA ARG A 91 20.74 -1.24 -10.79
C ARG A 91 20.61 -0.67 -9.39
N HIS A 92 20.70 -1.52 -8.38
CA HIS A 92 20.75 -1.11 -6.99
C HIS A 92 21.95 -1.70 -6.27
N VAL A 93 22.53 -0.91 -5.36
CA VAL A 93 23.54 -1.35 -4.40
C VAL A 93 23.01 -1.06 -3.01
N HIS A 94 22.94 -2.07 -2.16
CA HIS A 94 22.54 -1.95 -0.77
C HIS A 94 23.76 -2.14 0.12
N ALA A 95 24.14 -1.08 0.83
CA ALA A 95 25.15 -1.08 1.86
C ALA A 95 24.50 -1.42 3.20
N TRP A 96 24.50 -2.72 3.54
CA TRP A 96 23.91 -3.24 4.76
C TRP A 96 24.94 -3.32 5.88
N ALA A 97 24.61 -2.74 7.03
CA ALA A 97 25.41 -2.82 8.26
C ALA A 97 24.62 -2.31 9.45
N SER A 98 25.02 -2.71 10.66
CA SER A 98 24.60 -2.04 11.90
C SER A 98 25.07 -0.58 11.95
N GLU A 99 24.63 0.20 12.94
CA GLU A 99 24.99 1.62 13.11
C GLU A 99 26.46 1.85 13.55
N THR A 100 27.26 0.79 13.63
CA THR A 100 28.66 0.78 14.08
C THR A 100 29.65 1.26 13.00
N GLN A 101 30.96 1.29 13.31
CA GLN A 101 32.04 1.67 12.37
C GLN A 101 32.04 0.87 11.06
N ALA A 102 31.51 -0.36 11.07
CA ALA A 102 31.31 -1.19 9.88
C ALA A 102 30.47 -0.48 8.78
N GLY A 103 29.59 0.44 9.19
CA GLY A 103 28.80 1.28 8.29
C GLY A 103 29.61 2.18 7.36
N THR A 104 30.75 2.72 7.82
CA THR A 104 31.62 3.56 6.97
C THR A 104 32.40 2.71 5.97
N LEU A 105 32.88 1.55 6.41
CA LEU A 105 33.62 0.62 5.57
C LEU A 105 32.79 0.11 4.39
N VAL A 106 31.54 -0.29 4.64
CA VAL A 106 30.65 -0.78 3.57
C VAL A 106 30.29 0.30 2.56
N LEU A 107 30.11 1.55 2.99
CA LEU A 107 29.85 2.68 2.09
C LEU A 107 31.07 3.03 1.22
N ARG A 108 32.28 2.89 1.78
CA ARG A 108 33.53 3.02 1.02
C ARG A 108 33.62 1.96 -0.07
N ARG A 109 33.35 0.69 0.27
CA ARG A 109 33.33 -0.43 -0.69
C ARG A 109 32.24 -0.25 -1.75
N ALA A 110 31.05 0.22 -1.37
CA ALA A 110 29.99 0.56 -2.31
C ALA A 110 30.49 1.60 -3.33
N SER A 111 31.10 2.69 -2.87
CA SER A 111 31.64 3.74 -3.75
C SER A 111 32.69 3.23 -4.74
N GLN A 112 33.52 2.26 -4.32
CA GLN A 112 34.46 1.59 -5.23
C GLN A 112 33.76 0.73 -6.29
N LEU A 113 32.69 0.02 -5.92
CA LEU A 113 31.86 -0.73 -6.86
C LEU A 113 31.16 0.20 -7.86
N LEU A 114 30.60 1.32 -7.41
CA LEU A 114 30.00 2.35 -8.27
C LEU A 114 31.01 2.84 -9.33
N ALA A 115 32.23 3.19 -8.89
CA ALA A 115 33.29 3.63 -9.78
C ALA A 115 33.71 2.55 -10.78
N HIS A 116 33.68 1.26 -10.39
CA HIS A 116 34.03 0.15 -11.27
C HIS A 116 32.96 -0.13 -12.35
N LEU A 117 31.68 -0.11 -11.96
CA LEU A 117 30.57 -0.32 -12.89
C LEU A 117 30.56 0.77 -13.96
N ALA A 118 30.86 2.02 -13.58
CA ALA A 118 30.78 3.20 -14.44
C ALA A 118 29.39 3.33 -15.11
N ALA A 119 28.36 2.85 -14.41
CA ALA A 119 26.97 2.84 -14.87
C ALA A 119 26.08 3.49 -13.80
N PRO A 120 25.00 4.18 -14.19
CA PRO A 120 24.08 4.77 -13.23
C PRO A 120 23.37 3.69 -12.40
N LEU A 121 23.22 3.95 -11.10
CA LEU A 121 22.54 3.06 -10.15
C LEU A 121 22.00 3.85 -8.95
N VAL A 122 21.19 3.18 -8.13
CA VAL A 122 20.69 3.69 -6.84
C VAL A 122 21.49 3.05 -5.70
N LEU A 123 22.09 3.85 -4.83
CA LEU A 123 22.82 3.38 -3.65
C LEU A 123 21.95 3.57 -2.40
N HIS A 124 21.64 2.46 -1.73
CA HIS A 124 20.88 2.40 -0.48
C HIS A 124 21.79 2.17 0.72
N ARG A 125 21.52 2.84 1.83
CA ARG A 125 22.07 2.52 3.15
C ARG A 125 21.01 1.74 3.93
N GLU A 126 21.27 0.47 4.19
CA GLU A 126 20.36 -0.45 4.87
C GLU A 126 20.80 -0.69 6.31
N THR A 127 20.05 -0.20 7.28
CA THR A 127 20.35 -0.45 8.69
C THR A 127 19.81 -1.82 9.08
N ALA A 128 20.64 -2.64 9.74
CA ALA A 128 20.21 -3.94 10.26
C ALA A 128 18.91 -3.82 11.07
N THR A 129 17.97 -4.74 10.84
CA THR A 129 16.61 -4.80 11.42
C THR A 129 15.65 -3.68 10.98
N LYS A 130 16.05 -2.84 10.01
CA LYS A 130 15.24 -1.78 9.40
C LYS A 130 15.41 -1.79 7.88
N GLU A 131 15.52 -2.98 7.30
CA GLU A 131 15.74 -3.18 5.87
C GLU A 131 14.59 -2.58 5.05
N SER A 132 14.93 -1.96 3.92
CA SER A 132 13.95 -1.43 2.99
C SER A 132 13.08 -2.54 2.37
N PRO A 133 11.83 -2.24 1.99
CA PRO A 133 11.01 -3.21 1.27
C PRO A 133 11.64 -3.69 -0.04
N ARG A 134 12.45 -2.84 -0.70
CA ARG A 134 13.25 -3.19 -1.88
C ARG A 134 14.28 -4.27 -1.55
N MET A 135 15.05 -4.11 -0.48
CA MET A 135 16.03 -5.12 -0.01
C MET A 135 15.34 -6.44 0.32
N LEU A 136 14.22 -6.40 1.06
CA LEU A 136 13.47 -7.61 1.44
C LEU A 136 12.85 -8.33 0.24
N SER A 137 12.48 -7.59 -0.82
CA SER A 137 11.85 -8.17 -2.02
C SER A 137 12.73 -9.15 -2.79
N TYR A 138 14.04 -9.09 -2.61
CA TYR A 138 14.96 -10.02 -3.26
C TYR A 138 14.91 -11.43 -2.64
N PHE A 139 14.41 -11.57 -1.41
CA PHE A 139 14.46 -12.81 -0.64
C PHE A 139 13.05 -13.38 -0.43
N ARG A 140 12.53 -14.13 -1.41
CA ARG A 140 11.19 -14.75 -1.33
C ARG A 140 11.00 -15.64 -0.10
N ASP A 141 12.04 -16.40 0.26
CA ASP A 141 12.04 -17.29 1.43
C ASP A 141 12.37 -16.56 2.76
N GLY A 142 12.52 -15.24 2.69
CA GLY A 142 12.87 -14.40 3.83
C GLY A 142 14.36 -14.26 4.10
N ILE A 143 14.68 -13.45 5.09
CA ILE A 143 16.04 -13.26 5.59
C ILE A 143 16.17 -13.69 7.05
N ARG A 144 17.40 -13.98 7.46
CA ARG A 144 17.81 -14.30 8.82
C ARG A 144 18.85 -13.29 9.25
N ILE A 145 18.62 -12.66 10.40
CA ILE A 145 19.57 -11.74 11.02
C ILE A 145 20.02 -12.40 12.31
N LEU A 146 21.25 -12.89 12.31
CA LEU A 146 21.86 -13.67 13.39
C LEU A 146 22.82 -12.81 14.22
N ARG A 147 23.04 -13.22 15.47
CA ARG A 147 24.04 -12.60 16.34
C ARG A 147 25.39 -13.28 16.15
N SER A 148 26.45 -12.50 15.90
CA SER A 148 27.81 -13.04 15.82
C SER A 148 28.32 -13.49 17.19
N GLY A 149 29.11 -14.56 17.22
CA GLY A 149 29.79 -15.02 18.43
C GLY A 149 28.94 -15.86 19.40
N CYS A 150 27.66 -16.12 19.11
CA CYS A 150 26.88 -17.05 19.93
C CYS A 150 27.46 -18.47 19.84
N LEU A 151 27.92 -19.00 20.98
CA LEU A 151 28.44 -20.36 21.10
C LEU A 151 27.44 -21.39 20.55
N ASN A 152 27.96 -22.45 19.94
CA ASN A 152 27.16 -23.60 19.52
C ASN A 152 26.72 -24.37 20.77
N GLY A 153 25.40 -24.51 20.98
CA GLY A 153 24.83 -25.42 21.99
C GLY A 153 23.87 -24.82 23.04
N GLY A 154 23.83 -23.50 23.20
CA GLY A 154 22.88 -22.83 24.12
C GLY A 154 21.49 -22.55 23.49
N PRO A 155 20.46 -22.23 24.30
CA PRO A 155 19.14 -21.86 23.79
C PRO A 155 19.22 -20.57 22.97
N ARG A 156 18.50 -20.52 21.85
CA ARG A 156 18.44 -19.35 20.96
C ARG A 156 17.00 -18.92 20.76
N LEU A 157 16.73 -17.64 20.96
CA LEU A 157 15.41 -17.08 20.75
C LEU A 157 15.37 -16.31 19.42
N TYR A 158 14.37 -16.58 18.59
CA TYR A 158 14.14 -15.86 17.35
C TYR A 158 12.77 -15.19 17.36
N ARG A 159 12.69 -13.94 16.88
CA ARG A 159 11.42 -13.30 16.49
C ARG A 159 11.20 -13.49 15.00
N VAL A 160 9.98 -13.86 14.63
CA VAL A 160 9.52 -13.95 13.24
C VAL A 160 8.56 -12.80 12.98
N GLN A 161 8.81 -12.00 11.95
CA GLN A 161 8.02 -10.81 11.64
C GLN A 161 7.96 -10.49 10.15
N GLY A 162 7.02 -9.62 9.76
CA GLY A 162 6.90 -9.04 8.42
C GLY A 162 5.95 -9.78 7.47
N HIS A 163 5.57 -9.13 6.37
CA HIS A 163 4.79 -9.76 5.30
C HIS A 163 5.61 -10.81 4.52
N ARG A 164 6.94 -10.61 4.46
CA ARG A 164 7.92 -11.64 4.14
C ARG A 164 8.64 -12.06 5.43
N PRO A 165 9.02 -13.34 5.57
CA PRO A 165 9.56 -13.82 6.82
C PRO A 165 10.93 -13.20 7.11
N VAL A 166 11.01 -12.34 8.13
CA VAL A 166 12.28 -11.90 8.71
C VAL A 166 12.46 -12.61 10.05
N MET A 167 13.53 -13.40 10.17
CA MET A 167 13.87 -14.12 11.39
C MET A 167 15.03 -13.43 12.10
N LEU A 168 14.76 -12.78 13.23
CA LEU A 168 15.73 -12.03 14.01
C LEU A 168 16.14 -12.80 15.26
N GLN A 169 17.43 -13.06 15.43
CA GLN A 169 17.97 -13.65 16.65
C GLN A 169 18.01 -12.61 17.78
N LEU A 170 17.36 -12.94 18.90
CA LEU A 170 17.27 -12.11 20.10
C LEU A 170 18.18 -12.65 21.20
N GLU A 171 18.84 -11.74 21.91
CA GLU A 171 19.74 -12.04 23.02
C GLU A 171 19.64 -10.93 24.09
N PRO A 172 19.66 -11.26 25.39
CA PRO A 172 19.59 -12.61 25.97
C PRO A 172 18.21 -13.26 25.85
N VAL A 173 18.14 -14.58 26.00
CA VAL A 173 16.88 -15.35 26.04
C VAL A 173 16.15 -15.03 27.34
N THR A 174 15.15 -14.14 27.28
CA THR A 174 14.41 -13.64 28.45
C THR A 174 12.97 -13.27 28.09
N TRP A 175 12.07 -13.23 29.08
CA TRP A 175 10.69 -12.79 28.89
C TRP A 175 10.57 -11.37 28.34
N ALA A 176 11.47 -10.47 28.72
CA ALA A 176 11.50 -9.08 28.23
C ALA A 176 11.65 -8.97 26.69
N GLN A 177 12.11 -10.03 26.02
CA GLN A 177 12.16 -10.09 24.56
C GLN A 177 10.82 -10.45 23.92
N LEU A 178 9.93 -11.16 24.61
CA LEU A 178 8.64 -11.58 24.08
C LEU A 178 7.65 -10.40 24.08
N ALA A 179 6.81 -10.37 23.06
CA ALA A 179 5.84 -9.31 22.84
C ALA A 179 4.49 -9.89 22.43
N SER A 180 3.39 -9.29 22.89
CA SER A 180 2.03 -9.81 22.67
C SER A 180 1.63 -9.87 21.20
N ASP A 181 2.24 -9.04 20.35
CA ASP A 181 2.05 -8.96 18.91
C ASP A 181 3.03 -9.85 18.10
N GLY A 182 3.97 -10.53 18.77
CA GLY A 182 5.05 -11.24 18.10
C GLY A 182 4.87 -12.76 18.05
N VAL A 183 5.56 -13.36 17.08
CA VAL A 183 5.75 -14.82 16.99
C VAL A 183 7.21 -15.13 17.26
N PHE A 184 7.45 -16.06 18.18
CA PHE A 184 8.80 -16.39 18.62
C PHE A 184 9.08 -17.88 18.50
N VAL A 185 10.31 -18.21 18.13
CA VAL A 185 10.81 -19.59 18.06
C VAL A 185 11.99 -19.72 19.01
N LEU A 186 11.84 -20.50 20.07
CA LEU A 186 12.92 -20.87 20.97
C LEU A 186 13.52 -22.19 20.47
N ASP A 187 14.76 -22.12 20.00
CA ASP A 187 15.52 -23.22 19.45
C ASP A 187 16.46 -23.78 20.52
N THR A 188 16.29 -25.06 20.85
CA THR A 188 17.13 -25.78 21.81
C THR A 188 17.55 -27.14 21.24
N THR A 189 18.48 -27.83 21.91
CA THR A 189 19.01 -29.12 21.46
C THR A 189 17.91 -30.17 21.23
N ASN A 190 16.89 -30.23 22.10
CA ASN A 190 15.90 -31.31 22.09
C ASN A 190 14.46 -30.84 21.82
N LEU A 191 14.15 -29.56 22.04
CA LEU A 191 12.80 -29.00 21.93
C LEU A 191 12.81 -27.66 21.18
N ILE A 192 11.88 -27.50 20.24
CA ILE A 192 11.55 -26.21 19.63
C ILE A 192 10.27 -25.71 20.29
N VAL A 193 10.29 -24.50 20.86
CA VAL A 193 9.05 -23.87 21.37
C VAL A 193 8.61 -22.80 20.39
N LEU A 194 7.44 -22.99 19.77
CA LEU A 194 6.75 -21.97 19.00
C LEU A 194 5.84 -21.20 19.95
N TRP A 195 6.26 -20.01 20.36
CA TRP A 195 5.47 -19.12 21.21
C TRP A 195 4.66 -18.14 20.34
N LEU A 196 3.37 -18.04 20.62
CA LEU A 196 2.41 -17.29 19.81
C LEU A 196 1.76 -16.19 20.64
N GLY A 197 2.11 -14.93 20.32
CA GLY A 197 1.51 -13.76 20.94
C GLY A 197 0.00 -13.69 20.71
N ARG A 198 -0.74 -13.19 21.71
CA ARG A 198 -2.20 -13.07 21.64
C ARG A 198 -2.67 -12.16 20.50
N ALA A 199 -1.95 -11.06 20.25
CA ALA A 199 -2.18 -10.08 19.21
C ALA A 199 -1.34 -10.33 17.94
N ALA A 200 -0.65 -11.48 17.86
CA ALA A 200 0.23 -11.74 16.73
C ALA A 200 -0.54 -12.01 15.43
N ASN A 201 -0.02 -11.43 14.36
CA ASN A 201 -0.54 -11.52 12.99
C ASN A 201 -0.56 -12.97 12.49
N LEU A 202 -1.64 -13.35 11.79
CA LEU A 202 -1.83 -14.70 11.27
C LEU A 202 -0.76 -15.12 10.23
N ILE A 203 -0.27 -14.19 9.42
CA ILE A 203 0.81 -14.45 8.45
C ILE A 203 2.11 -14.81 9.17
N GLU A 204 2.48 -14.03 10.20
CA GLU A 204 3.65 -14.30 11.03
C GLU A 204 3.50 -15.63 11.78
N LYS A 205 2.29 -15.98 12.25
CA LYS A 205 2.01 -17.28 12.87
C LYS A 205 2.26 -18.44 11.89
N ILE A 206 1.84 -18.29 10.63
CA ILE A 206 2.11 -19.26 9.56
C ILE A 206 3.61 -19.38 9.30
N PHE A 207 4.34 -18.25 9.23
CA PHE A 207 5.78 -18.27 9.05
C PHE A 207 6.50 -18.93 10.23
N GLY A 208 6.14 -18.59 11.47
CA GLY A 208 6.68 -19.20 12.67
C GLY A 208 6.49 -20.71 12.69
N ALA A 209 5.29 -21.20 12.36
CA ALA A 209 5.01 -22.63 12.27
C ALA A 209 5.85 -23.33 11.18
N LYS A 210 5.99 -22.72 9.99
CA LYS A 210 6.83 -23.26 8.91
C LYS A 210 8.32 -23.26 9.29
N ILE A 211 8.81 -22.21 9.95
CA ILE A 211 10.19 -22.08 10.43
C ILE A 211 10.47 -23.11 11.52
N ALA A 212 9.62 -23.21 12.54
CA ALA A 212 9.74 -24.20 13.61
C ALA A 212 9.76 -25.62 13.05
N TYR A 213 8.91 -25.94 12.08
CA TYR A 213 8.91 -27.23 11.40
C TYR A 213 10.22 -27.53 10.67
N ARG A 214 10.77 -26.55 9.93
CA ARG A 214 12.07 -26.70 9.24
C ARG A 214 13.21 -26.90 10.25
N MET A 215 13.24 -26.11 11.32
CA MET A 215 14.24 -26.23 12.38
C MET A 215 14.18 -27.59 13.07
N ALA A 216 12.98 -28.08 13.38
CA ALA A 216 12.78 -29.36 14.04
C ALA A 216 13.37 -30.54 13.25
N ARG A 217 13.25 -30.53 11.92
CA ARG A 217 13.77 -31.60 11.06
C ARG A 217 15.29 -31.56 10.85
N GLY A 218 15.94 -30.43 11.14
CA GLY A 218 17.35 -30.23 10.84
C GLY A 218 17.62 -30.06 9.34
N VAL A 219 18.89 -29.81 9.01
CA VAL A 219 19.36 -29.58 7.64
C VAL A 219 19.82 -30.90 6.99
N GLU A 220 20.26 -31.87 7.79
CA GLU A 220 20.85 -33.14 7.33
C GLU A 220 19.82 -34.28 7.25
N LYS A 221 19.88 -35.05 6.17
CA LYS A 221 19.06 -36.26 6.01
C LYS A 221 19.52 -37.33 7.01
N GLY A 222 18.62 -37.74 7.93
CA GLY A 222 18.89 -38.78 8.93
C GLY A 222 18.94 -38.28 10.37
N MET A 223 18.93 -36.95 10.58
CA MET A 223 18.84 -36.38 11.93
C MET A 223 17.47 -36.70 12.54
N MET A 224 17.46 -37.13 13.82
CA MET A 224 16.21 -37.33 14.55
C MET A 224 15.49 -35.98 14.68
N ALA A 225 14.22 -35.96 14.25
CA ALA A 225 13.42 -34.74 14.31
C ALA A 225 13.21 -34.33 15.77
N ARG A 226 13.60 -33.09 16.10
CA ARG A 226 13.37 -32.49 17.41
C ARG A 226 11.89 -32.26 17.64
N ARG A 227 11.45 -32.34 18.89
CA ARG A 227 10.04 -32.12 19.24
C ARG A 227 9.68 -30.64 19.10
N ILE A 228 8.42 -30.35 18.80
CA ILE A 228 7.87 -28.99 18.81
C ILE A 228 6.79 -28.88 19.90
N ALA A 229 6.89 -27.87 20.75
CA ALA A 229 5.84 -27.44 21.67
C ALA A 229 5.25 -26.10 21.19
N ILE A 230 3.92 -25.98 21.17
CA ILE A 230 3.22 -24.74 20.82
C ILE A 230 2.72 -24.11 22.11
N ALA A 231 3.14 -22.88 22.39
CA ALA A 231 2.79 -22.13 23.58
C ALA A 231 2.04 -20.85 23.21
N HIS A 232 0.75 -20.77 23.55
CA HIS A 232 -0.01 -19.53 23.46
C HIS A 232 0.28 -18.60 24.64
N ASP A 233 0.38 -17.31 24.35
CA ASP A 233 0.54 -16.22 25.32
C ASP A 233 -0.56 -16.26 26.41
N GLY A 234 -0.15 -16.41 27.68
CA GLY A 234 -1.05 -16.47 28.84
C GLY A 234 -1.62 -17.86 29.14
N TYR A 235 -1.08 -18.90 28.49
CA TYR A 235 -1.45 -20.30 28.67
C TYR A 235 -0.22 -21.20 28.83
N GLU A 236 0.97 -20.65 29.08
CA GLU A 236 2.23 -21.41 29.16
C GLU A 236 2.20 -22.43 30.31
N GLN A 237 1.44 -22.17 31.38
CA GLN A 237 1.23 -23.07 32.52
C GLN A 237 0.43 -24.32 32.17
N THR A 238 -0.32 -24.31 31.06
CA THR A 238 -1.17 -25.43 30.60
C THR A 238 -0.44 -26.38 29.65
N LEU A 239 0.83 -26.12 29.35
CA LEU A 239 1.68 -27.03 28.59
C LEU A 239 1.82 -28.40 29.29
N PRO A 240 2.05 -29.49 28.54
CA PRO A 240 2.37 -30.80 29.12
C PRO A 240 3.50 -30.68 30.15
N VAL A 241 3.41 -31.42 31.26
CA VAL A 241 4.31 -31.29 32.43
C VAL A 241 5.79 -31.23 32.04
N ALA A 242 6.25 -32.16 31.19
CA ALA A 242 7.64 -32.22 30.75
C ALA A 242 8.07 -30.98 29.93
N ASP A 243 7.19 -30.44 29.09
CA ASP A 243 7.50 -29.28 28.24
C ASP A 243 7.44 -27.98 29.07
N ARG A 244 6.51 -27.93 30.05
CA ARG A 244 6.40 -26.83 31.02
C ARG A 244 7.63 -26.74 31.92
N GLU A 245 8.09 -27.86 32.48
CA GLU A 245 9.29 -27.91 33.32
C GLU A 245 10.54 -27.50 32.52
N PHE A 246 10.66 -27.99 31.28
CA PHE A 246 11.73 -27.59 30.38
C PHE A 246 11.72 -26.09 30.08
N LEU A 247 10.55 -25.54 29.73
CA LEU A 247 10.41 -24.10 29.48
C LEU A 247 10.74 -23.29 30.73
N ASN A 248 10.29 -23.72 31.92
CA ASN A 248 10.55 -23.04 33.19
C ASN A 248 12.04 -22.96 33.56
N ASN A 249 12.86 -23.92 33.11
CA ASN A 249 14.31 -23.90 33.33
C ASN A 249 15.05 -22.87 32.45
N ILE A 250 14.45 -22.44 31.34
CA ILE A 250 15.04 -21.46 30.41
C ILE A 250 14.41 -20.08 30.61
N LEU A 251 13.09 -20.05 30.74
CA LEU A 251 12.23 -18.89 30.93
C LEU A 251 11.34 -19.16 32.15
N GLU A 252 11.77 -18.71 33.32
CA GLU A 252 11.05 -18.93 34.58
C GLU A 252 9.61 -18.40 34.46
N LEU A 253 8.62 -19.29 34.49
CA LEU A 253 7.23 -18.95 34.21
C LEU A 253 6.64 -17.99 35.26
N ARG A 254 7.19 -18.02 36.49
CA ARG A 254 6.76 -17.14 37.60
C ARG A 254 7.20 -15.68 37.41
N SER A 255 8.27 -15.44 36.64
CA SER A 255 8.78 -14.10 36.33
C SER A 255 8.37 -13.60 34.94
N ARG A 256 7.29 -14.17 34.38
CA ARG A 256 6.75 -13.82 33.07
C ARG A 256 6.40 -12.33 32.96
N THR A 257 7.04 -11.67 32.00
CA THR A 257 6.74 -10.28 31.60
C THR A 257 6.65 -10.19 30.07
N ILE A 258 5.48 -9.89 29.52
CA ILE A 258 5.28 -9.76 28.07
C ILE A 258 5.19 -8.29 27.68
N ARG A 259 5.95 -7.88 26.67
CA ARG A 259 5.85 -6.52 26.13
C ARG A 259 4.49 -6.32 25.46
N PRO A 260 3.76 -5.22 25.78
CA PRO A 260 2.53 -4.91 25.07
C PRO A 260 2.83 -4.56 23.61
N SER A 261 1.84 -4.74 22.75
CA SER A 261 1.91 -4.29 21.35
C SER A 261 2.19 -2.78 21.31
N PRO A 262 3.19 -2.31 20.54
CA PRO A 262 3.46 -0.90 20.42
C PRO A 262 2.27 -0.18 19.75
N VAL A 263 1.86 0.96 20.31
CA VAL A 263 0.90 1.84 19.64
C VAL A 263 1.62 2.52 18.48
N VAL A 264 1.55 1.92 17.30
CA VAL A 264 2.10 2.51 16.07
C VAL A 264 1.12 3.59 15.60
N SER A 265 1.34 4.82 16.04
CA SER A 265 0.70 6.01 15.48
C SER A 265 1.80 6.93 14.98
N GLU A 266 2.29 6.68 13.76
CA GLU A 266 3.05 7.71 13.07
C GLU A 266 2.05 8.68 12.44
N ALA A 267 2.06 9.94 12.91
CA ALA A 267 1.28 11.00 12.30
C ALA A 267 1.62 11.11 10.81
N PRO A 268 0.65 11.44 9.93
CA PRO A 268 0.92 11.71 8.53
C PRO A 268 2.06 12.72 8.35
N ARG A 269 3.09 12.34 7.59
CA ARG A 269 4.22 13.21 7.27
C ARG A 269 4.29 13.41 5.76
N PRO A 270 3.68 14.50 5.23
CA PRO A 270 3.82 14.82 3.82
C PRO A 270 5.29 15.05 3.46
N ALA A 271 5.65 14.71 2.23
CA ALA A 271 7.01 14.81 1.74
C ALA A 271 7.51 16.26 1.81
N ARG A 272 8.79 16.42 2.16
CA ARG A 272 9.46 17.71 2.20
C ARG A 272 10.69 17.67 1.30
N LEU A 273 10.87 18.72 0.53
CA LEU A 273 11.96 18.87 -0.42
C LEU A 273 12.97 19.88 0.12
N PHE A 274 14.23 19.47 0.15
CA PHE A 274 15.36 20.29 0.57
C PHE A 274 16.34 20.44 -0.59
N LYS A 275 16.95 21.63 -0.73
CA LYS A 275 18.08 21.86 -1.61
C LYS A 275 19.37 21.83 -0.79
N VAL A 276 20.38 21.12 -1.28
CA VAL A 276 21.73 21.15 -0.70
C VAL A 276 22.42 22.42 -1.16
N THR A 277 22.88 23.22 -0.22
CA THR A 277 23.60 24.47 -0.46
C THR A 277 24.99 24.42 0.17
N GLN A 278 25.97 25.04 -0.47
CA GLN A 278 27.26 25.27 0.17
C GLN A 278 27.12 26.42 1.18
N PRO A 279 27.80 26.37 2.33
CA PRO A 279 27.89 27.53 3.20
C PRO A 279 28.60 28.68 2.47
N PRO A 280 28.28 29.95 2.77
CA PRO A 280 29.02 31.08 2.23
C PRO A 280 30.51 30.91 2.56
N ARG A 281 31.41 31.12 1.59
CA ARG A 281 32.86 31.03 1.81
C ARG A 281 33.26 32.02 2.91
N VAL A 282 33.59 31.50 4.09
CA VAL A 282 34.37 32.27 5.07
C VAL A 282 35.84 32.22 4.61
N SER A 283 36.51 33.35 4.74
CA SER A 283 37.89 33.70 4.33
C SER A 283 38.94 32.55 4.31
N PRO A 284 39.99 32.64 3.46
CA PRO A 284 40.90 31.54 3.10
C PRO A 284 41.80 30.95 4.20
N VAL A 285 41.52 31.23 5.47
CA VAL A 285 42.26 30.71 6.63
C VAL A 285 41.36 29.74 7.39
N THR A 286 41.07 28.59 6.80
CA THR A 286 40.40 27.50 7.52
C THR A 286 41.31 26.28 7.52
N VAL A 287 41.62 25.80 8.73
CA VAL A 287 42.43 24.62 9.00
C VAL A 287 41.81 23.39 8.30
N PRO A 288 42.58 22.46 7.71
CA PRO A 288 42.06 21.31 6.95
C PRO A 288 41.08 20.37 7.71
N SER A 289 40.96 20.52 9.03
CA SER A 289 40.06 19.75 9.90
C SER A 289 38.62 20.27 9.98
N GLN A 290 38.32 21.44 9.42
CA GLN A 290 36.96 22.02 9.40
C GLN A 290 36.42 22.10 7.96
N ARG A 291 36.09 20.94 7.36
CA ARG A 291 35.24 20.94 6.17
C ARG A 291 33.86 21.46 6.56
N ALA A 292 33.39 22.49 5.85
CA ALA A 292 32.13 23.13 6.17
C ALA A 292 30.95 22.17 5.92
N ALA A 293 30.11 22.03 6.94
CA ALA A 293 28.89 21.21 6.92
C ALA A 293 27.99 21.56 5.72
N ALA A 294 27.44 20.55 5.06
CA ALA A 294 26.42 20.77 4.03
C ALA A 294 25.18 21.41 4.68
N ARG A 295 24.67 22.49 4.07
CA ARG A 295 23.51 23.23 4.56
C ARG A 295 22.27 22.79 3.77
N LEU A 296 21.22 22.37 4.48
CA LEU A 296 19.94 22.06 3.85
C LEU A 296 18.94 23.20 4.00
N GLU A 297 18.38 23.63 2.87
CA GLU A 297 17.30 24.62 2.82
C GLU A 297 16.00 23.91 2.40
N GLU A 298 14.97 23.98 3.25
CA GLU A 298 13.62 23.48 2.89
C GLU A 298 13.00 24.40 1.83
N ILE A 299 12.79 23.88 0.61
CA ILE A 299 12.27 24.65 -0.52
C ILE A 299 10.78 24.43 -0.76
N LYS A 300 10.24 23.26 -0.43
CA LYS A 300 8.85 22.91 -0.73
C LYS A 300 8.31 21.76 0.13
N ARG A 301 7.00 21.72 0.32
CA ARG A 301 6.26 20.59 0.90
C ARG A 301 5.32 19.99 -0.16
N ALA A 302 4.93 18.73 0.01
CA ALA A 302 3.98 18.08 -0.87
C ALA A 302 2.72 18.94 -1.08
N PRO A 303 2.14 18.97 -2.31
CA PRO A 303 2.49 18.13 -3.46
C PRO A 303 3.78 18.58 -4.17
N LEU A 304 4.66 17.62 -4.44
CA LEU A 304 5.91 17.81 -5.19
C LEU A 304 5.69 17.48 -6.67
N TYR A 305 6.37 18.15 -7.59
CA TYR A 305 6.32 17.89 -9.03
C TYR A 305 7.74 17.71 -9.60
N ARG A 306 7.89 16.96 -10.70
CA ARG A 306 9.21 16.75 -11.35
C ARG A 306 9.96 18.06 -11.63
N GLN A 307 9.23 19.13 -11.94
CA GLN A 307 9.75 20.46 -12.27
C GLN A 307 10.43 21.17 -11.08
N ASP A 308 10.19 20.71 -9.85
CA ASP A 308 10.82 21.22 -8.63
C ASP A 308 12.31 20.80 -8.54
N LEU A 309 12.72 19.76 -9.29
CA LEU A 309 14.10 19.27 -9.36
C LEU A 309 14.82 19.87 -10.58
N LYS A 310 15.90 20.62 -10.36
CA LYS A 310 16.73 21.21 -11.42
C LYS A 310 18.03 20.43 -11.60
N ASP A 311 18.47 20.23 -12.84
CA ASP A 311 19.62 19.37 -13.14
C ASP A 311 20.97 19.92 -12.65
N ASP A 312 21.06 21.18 -12.24
CA ASP A 312 22.27 21.82 -11.70
C ASP A 312 22.48 21.60 -10.19
N GLY A 313 21.50 20.98 -9.51
CA GLY A 313 21.46 20.90 -8.05
C GLY A 313 21.45 19.49 -7.47
N VAL A 314 21.60 19.43 -6.14
CA VAL A 314 21.37 18.23 -5.33
C VAL A 314 20.18 18.50 -4.40
N TYR A 315 19.23 17.57 -4.39
CA TYR A 315 17.96 17.70 -3.68
C TYR A 315 17.74 16.50 -2.77
N ILE A 316 17.12 16.73 -1.61
CA ILE A 316 16.78 15.67 -0.64
C ILE A 316 15.28 15.69 -0.41
N VAL A 317 14.63 14.54 -0.60
CA VAL A 317 13.22 14.33 -0.31
C VAL A 317 13.10 13.54 0.99
N GLU A 318 12.53 14.15 2.02
CA GLU A 318 12.15 13.50 3.28
C GLU A 318 10.70 13.01 3.17
N ALA A 319 10.47 11.71 3.31
CA ALA A 319 9.14 11.09 3.20
C ALA A 319 8.80 10.16 4.37
N GLY A 320 9.29 10.46 5.58
CA GLY A 320 8.98 9.70 6.80
C GLY A 320 9.40 8.23 6.72
N SER A 321 8.46 7.31 6.93
CA SER A 321 8.67 5.86 6.81
C SER A 321 8.99 5.41 5.38
N ARG A 322 8.65 6.20 4.36
CA ARG A 322 9.04 5.97 2.96
C ARG A 322 10.47 6.40 2.65
N GLY A 323 11.19 6.93 3.64
CA GLY A 323 12.63 7.15 3.57
C GLY A 323 13.08 8.58 3.26
N VAL A 324 14.39 8.74 3.11
CA VAL A 324 15.08 9.97 2.76
C VAL A 324 15.91 9.73 1.49
N TRP A 325 15.58 10.47 0.43
CA TRP A 325 16.11 10.23 -0.91
C TRP A 325 16.91 11.42 -1.40
N ALA A 326 18.18 11.22 -1.76
CA ALA A 326 19.04 12.21 -2.38
C ALA A 326 19.05 12.06 -3.90
N TRP A 327 18.52 13.06 -4.61
CA TRP A 327 18.54 13.16 -6.06
C TRP A 327 19.65 14.11 -6.51
N VAL A 328 20.50 13.65 -7.43
CA VAL A 328 21.63 14.40 -7.97
C VAL A 328 21.36 14.75 -9.43
N GLY A 329 21.27 16.04 -9.74
CA GLY A 329 21.04 16.54 -11.09
C GLY A 329 22.18 16.18 -12.04
N ALA A 330 21.86 16.00 -13.33
CA ALA A 330 22.82 15.58 -14.35
C ALA A 330 23.98 16.58 -14.57
N GLN A 331 23.75 17.85 -14.26
CA GLN A 331 24.72 18.95 -14.35
C GLN A 331 25.25 19.37 -12.97
N ALA A 332 24.89 18.65 -11.91
CA ALA A 332 25.44 18.91 -10.58
C ALA A 332 26.94 18.59 -10.58
N GLY A 333 27.77 19.51 -10.09
CA GLY A 333 29.22 19.32 -10.04
C GLY A 333 29.61 18.05 -9.26
N SER A 334 30.63 17.32 -9.73
CA SER A 334 31.02 16.01 -9.16
C SER A 334 31.31 16.05 -7.65
N ALA A 335 31.79 17.19 -7.13
CA ALA A 335 32.00 17.40 -5.70
C ALA A 335 30.70 17.49 -4.90
N ALA A 336 29.65 18.13 -5.45
CA ALA A 336 28.34 18.23 -4.80
C ALA A 336 27.62 16.87 -4.79
N GLY A 337 27.72 16.10 -5.87
CA GLY A 337 27.14 14.76 -5.96
C GLY A 337 27.71 13.77 -4.94
N ARG A 338 29.01 13.86 -4.62
CA ARG A 338 29.66 12.97 -3.63
C ARG A 338 29.09 13.10 -2.21
N GLY A 339 28.70 14.31 -1.80
CA GLY A 339 28.14 14.56 -0.47
C GLY A 339 26.63 14.29 -0.33
N ALA A 340 25.95 13.89 -1.41
CA ALA A 340 24.50 13.79 -1.44
C ALA A 340 23.93 12.73 -0.46
N LEU A 341 24.55 11.54 -0.43
CA LEU A 341 24.15 10.47 0.50
C LEU A 341 24.46 10.83 1.95
N ALA A 342 25.60 11.46 2.21
CA ALA A 342 25.96 11.93 3.55
C ALA A 342 24.95 12.95 4.08
N ALA A 343 24.53 13.90 3.23
CA ALA A 343 23.51 14.88 3.59
C ALA A 343 22.14 14.23 3.88
N ALA A 344 21.72 13.24 3.07
CA ALA A 344 20.48 12.49 3.33
C ALA A 344 20.54 11.68 4.64
N ARG A 345 21.66 11.01 4.91
CA ARG A 345 21.91 10.27 6.16
C ARG A 345 21.89 11.20 7.38
N GLY A 346 22.52 12.36 7.25
CA GLY A 346 22.55 13.37 8.29
C GLY A 346 21.16 13.92 8.62
N LEU A 347 20.32 14.18 7.61
CA LEU A 347 18.93 14.58 7.80
C LEU A 347 18.13 13.47 8.50
N ALA A 348 18.28 12.22 8.04
CA ALA A 348 17.61 11.07 8.64
C ALA A 348 17.94 10.92 10.13
N ARG A 349 19.22 11.04 10.51
CA ARG A 349 19.66 11.00 11.91
C ARG A 349 19.16 12.18 12.72
N ALA A 350 19.29 13.40 12.21
CA ALA A 350 18.84 14.61 12.90
C ALA A 350 17.34 14.55 13.25
N LYS A 351 16.53 13.96 12.35
CA LYS A 351 15.09 13.78 12.54
C LYS A 351 14.69 12.43 13.13
N ARG A 352 15.65 11.55 13.45
CA ARG A 352 15.44 10.19 13.96
C ARG A 352 14.47 9.36 13.09
N LEU A 353 14.63 9.47 11.78
CA LEU A 353 13.81 8.74 10.81
C LEU A 353 14.29 7.29 10.69
N SER A 354 13.33 6.37 10.54
CA SER A 354 13.56 4.93 10.47
C SER A 354 13.51 4.36 9.05
N GLY A 355 13.05 5.14 8.07
CA GLY A 355 12.90 4.72 6.67
C GLY A 355 14.23 4.60 5.90
N PRO A 356 14.19 4.07 4.66
CA PRO A 356 15.39 3.86 3.84
C PRO A 356 16.12 5.17 3.54
N VAL A 357 17.43 5.11 3.39
CA VAL A 357 18.23 6.26 2.94
C VAL A 357 18.93 5.90 1.65
N ALA A 358 18.65 6.64 0.58
CA ALA A 358 19.18 6.31 -0.74
C ALA A 358 19.67 7.55 -1.50
N THR A 359 20.58 7.33 -2.45
CA THR A 359 21.01 8.35 -3.41
C THR A 359 20.98 7.82 -4.84
N MET A 360 20.72 8.71 -5.79
CA MET A 360 20.52 8.39 -7.20
C MET A 360 20.78 9.59 -8.10
N LEU A 361 20.99 9.32 -9.39
CA LEU A 361 21.21 10.32 -10.45
C LEU A 361 19.91 10.65 -11.18
N SER A 362 19.82 11.86 -11.73
CA SER A 362 18.76 12.29 -12.65
C SER A 362 18.58 11.30 -13.81
N GLY A 363 17.33 10.98 -14.15
CA GLY A 363 16.97 10.06 -15.23
C GLY A 363 17.05 8.57 -14.88
N ARG A 364 17.37 8.24 -13.62
CA ARG A 364 17.50 6.87 -13.09
C ARG A 364 16.71 6.71 -11.80
N GLU A 365 15.63 7.45 -11.68
CA GLU A 365 14.77 7.46 -10.50
C GLU A 365 14.01 6.13 -10.38
N PRO A 366 14.09 5.43 -9.24
CA PRO A 366 13.26 4.25 -9.01
C PRO A 366 11.80 4.66 -8.79
N LEU A 367 10.90 3.69 -8.97
CA LEU A 367 9.45 3.90 -8.81
C LEU A 367 9.10 4.52 -7.45
N GLU A 368 9.74 4.05 -6.37
CA GLU A 368 9.50 4.52 -5.02
C GLU A 368 9.75 6.02 -4.86
N PHE A 369 10.79 6.54 -5.52
CA PHE A 369 11.06 7.97 -5.51
C PHE A 369 10.07 8.74 -6.39
N ALA A 370 9.85 8.26 -7.62
CA ALA A 370 8.94 8.92 -8.55
C ALA A 370 7.52 9.05 -7.96
N ALA A 371 7.09 8.06 -7.18
CA ALA A 371 5.81 8.06 -6.50
C ALA A 371 5.68 9.06 -5.35
N LEU A 372 6.77 9.72 -4.92
CA LEU A 372 6.71 10.84 -3.97
C LEU A 372 6.25 12.15 -4.63
N PHE A 373 6.08 12.16 -5.95
CA PHE A 373 5.72 13.32 -6.74
C PHE A 373 4.35 13.14 -7.40
N HIS A 374 3.60 14.23 -7.47
CA HIS A 374 2.36 14.32 -8.23
C HIS A 374 2.62 14.36 -9.72
N ARG A 375 1.83 13.57 -10.47
CA ARG A 375 1.81 13.54 -11.94
C ARG A 375 3.21 13.32 -12.55
N TRP A 376 4.02 12.48 -11.91
CA TRP A 376 5.30 12.07 -12.49
C TRP A 376 5.05 11.33 -13.81
N SER A 377 5.69 11.78 -14.89
CA SER A 377 5.62 11.13 -16.19
C SER A 377 6.53 9.92 -16.18
N TRP A 378 5.95 8.72 -16.19
CA TRP A 378 6.70 7.48 -16.15
C TRP A 378 7.05 7.02 -17.56
N ALA A 379 8.33 7.09 -17.92
CA ALA A 379 8.81 6.62 -19.21
C ALA A 379 9.27 5.16 -19.12
N ASP A 380 8.34 4.22 -19.28
CA ASP A 380 8.64 2.81 -19.58
C ASP A 380 8.15 2.50 -20.98
N SER A 381 9.09 2.27 -21.91
CA SER A 381 8.77 2.02 -23.32
C SER A 381 7.82 0.84 -23.51
N ARG A 382 7.91 -0.21 -22.67
CA ARG A 382 7.01 -1.37 -22.76
C ARG A 382 5.60 -1.02 -22.35
N ARG A 383 5.45 -0.25 -21.27
CA ARG A 383 4.15 0.21 -20.81
C ARG A 383 3.55 1.27 -21.72
N ASP A 384 4.36 2.18 -22.27
CA ASP A 384 3.92 3.16 -23.27
C ASP A 384 3.29 2.48 -24.49
N ILE A 385 3.86 1.36 -24.95
CA ILE A 385 3.26 0.54 -26.02
C ILE A 385 1.92 -0.04 -25.58
N ARG A 386 1.83 -0.60 -24.37
CA ARG A 386 0.58 -1.16 -23.83
C ARG A 386 -0.51 -0.11 -23.67
N VAL A 387 -0.20 1.06 -23.11
CA VAL A 387 -1.14 2.17 -22.93
C VAL A 387 -1.66 2.65 -24.29
N ARG A 388 -0.79 2.80 -25.30
CA ARG A 388 -1.22 3.13 -26.67
C ARG A 388 -2.11 2.06 -27.27
N ALA A 389 -1.73 0.79 -27.14
CA ALA A 389 -2.51 -0.34 -27.64
C ALA A 389 -3.88 -0.44 -26.95
N ALA A 390 -3.97 -0.13 -25.66
CA ALA A 390 -5.23 -0.11 -24.92
C ALA A 390 -6.15 1.02 -25.37
N ARG A 391 -5.59 2.19 -25.72
CA ARG A 391 -6.36 3.32 -26.26
C ARG A 391 -6.92 3.03 -27.65
N SER A 392 -6.12 2.41 -28.52
CA SER A 392 -6.50 2.05 -29.89
C SER A 392 -7.05 0.63 -30.02
N ALA A 393 -7.51 0.02 -28.91
CA ALA A 393 -7.93 -1.37 -28.92
C ALA A 393 -9.15 -1.57 -29.83
N THR A 394 -8.99 -2.36 -30.88
CA THR A 394 -10.08 -2.79 -31.77
C THR A 394 -10.75 -4.09 -31.29
N THR A 395 -10.15 -4.76 -30.32
CA THR A 395 -10.70 -5.96 -29.68
C THR A 395 -11.97 -5.64 -28.92
N LYS A 396 -12.92 -6.59 -28.91
CA LYS A 396 -14.13 -6.46 -28.08
C LYS A 396 -13.73 -6.29 -26.61
N LEU A 397 -14.32 -5.28 -25.97
CA LEU A 397 -14.08 -4.95 -24.56
C LEU A 397 -15.09 -5.64 -23.64
N ASP A 398 -15.76 -6.70 -24.10
CA ASP A 398 -16.67 -7.48 -23.26
C ASP A 398 -15.91 -8.23 -22.16
N ALA A 399 -16.60 -8.59 -21.08
CA ALA A 399 -16.01 -9.19 -19.89
C ALA A 399 -15.24 -10.50 -20.16
N VAL A 400 -15.70 -11.33 -21.11
CA VAL A 400 -15.07 -12.61 -21.42
C VAL A 400 -13.75 -12.37 -22.16
N SER A 401 -13.77 -11.50 -23.17
CA SER A 401 -12.58 -11.08 -23.90
C SER A 401 -11.55 -10.43 -22.97
N LEU A 402 -11.98 -9.50 -22.11
CA LEU A 402 -11.11 -8.81 -21.15
C LEU A 402 -10.55 -9.73 -20.07
N ALA A 403 -11.30 -10.74 -19.62
CA ALA A 403 -10.78 -11.73 -18.68
C ALA A 403 -9.65 -12.57 -19.29
N SER A 404 -9.73 -12.88 -20.59
CA SER A 404 -8.63 -13.55 -21.32
C SER A 404 -7.45 -12.62 -21.61
N ASN A 405 -7.71 -11.31 -21.69
CA ASN A 405 -6.73 -10.28 -21.97
C ASN A 405 -6.63 -9.26 -20.82
N SER A 406 -6.28 -9.76 -19.63
CA SER A 406 -6.39 -8.97 -18.40
C SER A 406 -5.48 -7.73 -18.39
N TRP A 407 -4.30 -7.77 -19.03
CA TRP A 407 -3.43 -6.59 -19.12
C TRP A 407 -4.13 -5.42 -19.84
N LEU A 408 -4.93 -5.71 -20.88
CA LEU A 408 -5.71 -4.70 -21.58
C LEU A 408 -6.81 -4.14 -20.68
N ALA A 409 -7.48 -5.01 -19.92
CA ALA A 409 -8.49 -4.61 -18.94
C ALA A 409 -7.91 -3.66 -17.88
N ALA A 410 -6.70 -3.95 -17.39
CA ALA A 410 -6.00 -3.09 -16.43
C ALA A 410 -5.57 -1.75 -17.05
N GLU A 411 -4.95 -1.73 -18.23
CA GLU A 411 -4.56 -0.44 -18.83
C GLU A 411 -5.76 0.41 -19.28
N ALA A 412 -6.86 -0.23 -19.71
CA ALA A 412 -8.11 0.47 -20.03
C ALA A 412 -8.96 0.81 -18.79
N GLN A 413 -8.65 0.24 -17.62
CA GLN A 413 -9.43 0.33 -16.39
C GLN A 413 -10.90 -0.13 -16.57
N LEU A 414 -11.11 -1.22 -17.31
CA LEU A 414 -12.43 -1.78 -17.64
C LEU A 414 -12.56 -3.26 -17.24
N PRO A 415 -13.57 -3.65 -16.44
CA PRO A 415 -13.95 -5.06 -16.24
C PRO A 415 -14.72 -5.64 -17.43
N ASP A 416 -15.49 -4.81 -18.12
CA ASP A 416 -16.34 -5.13 -19.26
C ASP A 416 -16.61 -3.85 -20.10
N ASP A 417 -17.54 -3.94 -21.05
CA ASP A 417 -17.85 -2.86 -21.98
C ASP A 417 -18.94 -1.90 -21.47
N GLY A 418 -19.50 -2.10 -20.28
CA GLY A 418 -20.59 -1.30 -19.72
C GLY A 418 -22.00 -1.69 -20.23
N SER A 419 -22.19 -2.86 -20.84
CA SER A 419 -23.49 -3.30 -21.40
C SER A 419 -24.39 -4.12 -20.45
N GLY A 420 -23.93 -4.38 -19.22
CA GLY A 420 -24.63 -5.16 -18.20
C GLY A 420 -25.92 -4.54 -17.67
N SER A 421 -26.54 -5.25 -16.74
CA SER A 421 -27.78 -4.82 -16.07
C SER A 421 -27.48 -3.71 -15.08
N LEU A 422 -28.25 -2.62 -15.15
CA LEU A 422 -28.06 -1.40 -14.36
C LEU A 422 -29.34 -1.07 -13.59
N ARG A 423 -29.24 -0.97 -12.27
CA ARG A 423 -30.23 -0.32 -11.41
C ARG A 423 -29.57 0.85 -10.69
N MET A 424 -30.30 1.94 -10.53
CA MET A 424 -29.77 3.18 -9.97
C MET A 424 -30.81 3.80 -9.04
N TRP A 425 -30.36 4.26 -7.88
CA TRP A 425 -31.17 4.96 -6.90
C TRP A 425 -30.60 6.33 -6.59
N ARG A 426 -31.48 7.33 -6.48
CA ARG A 426 -31.16 8.62 -5.86
C ARG A 426 -31.41 8.54 -4.36
N ILE A 427 -30.51 9.10 -3.57
CA ILE A 427 -30.67 9.19 -2.11
C ILE A 427 -31.45 10.44 -1.75
N ARG A 428 -32.40 10.33 -0.82
CA ARG A 428 -33.23 11.42 -0.33
C ARG A 428 -33.46 11.30 1.18
N CYS A 429 -33.59 12.43 1.86
CA CYS A 429 -33.91 12.44 3.30
C CYS A 429 -35.42 12.28 3.57
N GLU A 430 -36.27 12.66 2.62
CA GLU A 430 -37.73 12.71 2.77
C GLU A 430 -38.45 11.82 1.74
N GLY A 431 -39.63 11.28 2.09
CA GLY A 431 -40.48 10.43 1.24
C GLY A 431 -40.66 8.99 1.74
N GLU A 432 -41.18 8.10 0.88
CA GLU A 432 -41.49 6.67 1.18
C GLU A 432 -40.26 5.78 1.45
N GLY A 433 -39.07 6.38 1.59
CA GLY A 433 -37.83 5.68 1.87
C GLY A 433 -36.60 6.46 1.39
N PRO A 434 -35.41 6.13 1.92
CA PRO A 434 -34.17 6.87 1.66
C PRO A 434 -33.61 6.64 0.26
N MET A 435 -34.07 5.60 -0.45
CA MET A 435 -33.66 5.23 -1.80
C MET A 435 -34.84 5.32 -2.76
N GLN A 436 -34.69 6.09 -3.83
CA GLN A 436 -35.64 6.17 -4.93
C GLN A 436 -35.03 5.54 -6.17
N GLU A 437 -35.67 4.50 -6.72
CA GLU A 437 -35.21 3.88 -7.97
C GLU A 437 -35.51 4.79 -9.16
N LEU A 438 -34.54 4.91 -10.05
CA LEU A 438 -34.64 5.72 -11.27
C LEU A 438 -34.91 4.81 -12.47
N GLU A 439 -35.67 5.31 -13.43
CA GLU A 439 -35.94 4.63 -14.71
C GLU A 439 -35.09 5.20 -15.84
N ARG A 440 -34.85 4.40 -16.89
CA ARG A 440 -34.23 4.92 -18.12
C ARG A 440 -35.18 5.92 -18.80
N PRO A 441 -34.69 7.06 -19.31
CA PRO A 441 -33.29 7.43 -19.58
C PRO A 441 -32.60 8.25 -18.47
N GLN A 442 -33.17 8.35 -17.27
CA GLN A 442 -32.70 9.26 -16.20
C GLN A 442 -31.31 8.90 -15.65
N HIS A 443 -30.84 7.67 -15.89
CA HIS A 443 -29.58 7.12 -15.37
C HIS A 443 -28.32 7.90 -15.73
N ALA A 444 -28.36 8.78 -16.74
CA ALA A 444 -27.19 9.55 -17.16
C ALA A 444 -27.14 10.99 -16.60
N ALA A 445 -28.15 11.41 -15.83
CA ALA A 445 -28.22 12.74 -15.22
C ALA A 445 -27.89 12.68 -13.72
N PHE A 446 -26.86 13.42 -13.31
CA PHE A 446 -26.40 13.51 -11.93
C PHE A 446 -26.44 14.96 -11.46
N TYR A 447 -26.73 15.20 -10.19
CA TYR A 447 -26.73 16.52 -9.58
C TYR A 447 -25.65 16.61 -8.49
N ASP A 448 -24.94 17.74 -8.42
CA ASP A 448 -23.80 17.92 -7.51
C ASP A 448 -24.19 18.02 -6.03
N GLN A 449 -25.46 18.31 -5.70
CA GLN A 449 -25.97 18.27 -4.33
C GLN A 449 -26.59 16.91 -3.94
N ASP A 450 -26.69 15.98 -4.89
CA ASP A 450 -27.31 14.67 -4.68
C ASP A 450 -26.28 13.54 -4.49
N CYS A 451 -26.73 12.40 -3.98
CA CYS A 451 -25.97 11.16 -3.93
C CYS A 451 -26.73 10.03 -4.63
N TYR A 452 -26.00 9.09 -5.23
CA TYR A 452 -26.60 7.99 -5.98
C TYR A 452 -25.95 6.66 -5.64
N ILE A 453 -26.77 5.60 -5.58
CA ILE A 453 -26.30 4.21 -5.50
C ILE A 453 -26.57 3.55 -6.85
N ILE A 454 -25.59 2.86 -7.40
CA ILE A 454 -25.69 2.17 -8.68
C ILE A 454 -25.29 0.72 -8.49
N LEU A 455 -26.19 -0.19 -8.86
CA LEU A 455 -25.94 -1.63 -8.88
C LEU A 455 -25.81 -2.08 -10.33
N TYR A 456 -24.60 -2.50 -10.70
CA TYR A 456 -24.27 -2.96 -12.03
C TYR A 456 -23.90 -4.44 -12.00
N THR A 457 -24.55 -5.27 -12.81
CA THR A 457 -24.28 -6.71 -12.91
C THR A 457 -23.91 -7.08 -14.33
N TYR A 458 -22.78 -7.76 -14.50
CA TYR A 458 -22.27 -8.22 -15.78
C TYR A 458 -21.87 -9.70 -15.71
N HIS A 459 -21.91 -10.36 -16.87
CA HIS A 459 -21.57 -11.77 -16.97
C HIS A 459 -20.07 -11.94 -17.23
N ALA A 460 -19.35 -12.60 -16.32
CA ALA A 460 -17.92 -12.88 -16.46
C ALA A 460 -17.66 -14.40 -16.53
N PRO A 461 -16.46 -14.86 -16.96
CA PRO A 461 -16.15 -16.29 -17.02
C PRO A 461 -16.24 -17.03 -15.68
N ILE A 462 -16.07 -16.30 -14.56
CA ILE A 462 -16.19 -16.82 -13.19
C ILE A 462 -17.65 -16.79 -12.68
N GLY A 463 -18.62 -16.50 -13.56
CA GLY A 463 -20.01 -16.26 -13.24
C GLY A 463 -20.34 -14.78 -13.08
N ASP A 464 -21.62 -14.49 -12.84
CA ASP A 464 -22.11 -13.11 -12.71
C ASP A 464 -21.37 -12.35 -11.60
N GLN A 465 -20.90 -11.16 -11.97
CA GLN A 465 -20.23 -10.23 -11.08
C GLN A 465 -21.11 -9.00 -10.90
N THR A 466 -21.11 -8.48 -9.68
CA THR A 466 -21.91 -7.32 -9.30
C THR A 466 -21.01 -6.25 -8.70
N MET A 467 -21.18 -5.02 -9.16
CA MET A 467 -20.52 -3.82 -8.66
C MET A 467 -21.56 -2.88 -8.07
N LEU A 468 -21.30 -2.44 -6.84
CA LEU A 468 -22.08 -1.46 -6.12
C LEU A 468 -21.29 -0.16 -6.06
N TYR A 469 -21.64 0.80 -6.92
CA TYR A 469 -21.08 2.14 -6.86
C TYR A 469 -21.91 3.02 -5.93
N TYR A 470 -21.24 3.81 -5.11
CA TYR A 470 -21.82 4.92 -4.39
C TYR A 470 -21.16 6.21 -4.86
N TRP A 471 -21.93 7.02 -5.59
CA TRP A 471 -21.49 8.30 -6.15
C TRP A 471 -21.95 9.45 -5.27
N MET A 472 -21.02 10.34 -4.92
CA MET A 472 -21.23 11.48 -4.04
C MET A 472 -21.04 12.79 -4.83
N GLY A 473 -22.08 13.62 -4.86
CA GLY A 473 -21.98 14.97 -5.44
C GLY A 473 -21.05 15.86 -4.62
N GLY A 474 -20.27 16.71 -5.30
CA GLY A 474 -19.26 17.57 -4.68
C GLY A 474 -19.85 18.63 -3.74
N SER A 475 -21.10 19.02 -3.98
CA SER A 475 -21.85 20.00 -3.17
C SER A 475 -22.89 19.33 -2.25
N SER A 476 -22.91 18.00 -2.16
CA SER A 476 -23.88 17.27 -1.35
C SER A 476 -23.73 17.55 0.17
N PRO A 477 -24.81 17.55 0.96
CA PRO A 477 -24.70 17.68 2.41
C PRO A 477 -24.06 16.44 3.07
N ASN A 478 -23.33 16.62 4.17
CA ASN A 478 -22.75 15.50 4.94
C ASN A 478 -23.80 14.49 5.42
N GLU A 479 -24.97 14.96 5.83
CA GLU A 479 -26.08 14.11 6.28
C GLU A 479 -26.55 13.18 5.15
N LEU A 480 -26.72 13.73 3.95
CA LEU A 480 -27.09 12.95 2.76
C LEU A 480 -26.00 11.94 2.39
N ARG A 481 -24.73 12.34 2.49
CA ARG A 481 -23.60 11.43 2.28
C ARG A 481 -23.56 10.27 3.28
N ASN A 482 -23.81 10.57 4.56
CA ASN A 482 -23.82 9.56 5.62
C ASN A 482 -25.00 8.60 5.45
N LEU A 483 -26.18 9.12 5.09
CA LEU A 483 -27.35 8.31 4.77
C LEU A 483 -27.08 7.39 3.58
N GLY A 484 -26.58 7.92 2.47
CA GLY A 484 -26.26 7.13 1.28
C GLY A 484 -25.19 6.06 1.54
N ALA A 485 -24.17 6.39 2.34
CA ALA A 485 -23.14 5.43 2.77
C ALA A 485 -23.73 4.27 3.59
N LYS A 486 -24.66 4.58 4.50
CA LYS A 486 -25.39 3.57 5.30
C LYS A 486 -26.24 2.68 4.39
N GLU A 487 -27.06 3.26 3.52
CA GLU A 487 -27.94 2.50 2.62
C GLU A 487 -27.13 1.62 1.64
N ALA A 488 -25.96 2.09 1.18
CA ALA A 488 -25.04 1.27 0.39
C ALA A 488 -24.48 0.07 1.19
N LYS A 489 -24.13 0.26 2.48
CA LYS A 489 -23.71 -0.83 3.37
C LYS A 489 -24.84 -1.82 3.64
N ASP A 490 -26.07 -1.33 3.85
CA ASP A 490 -27.24 -2.18 4.08
C ASP A 490 -27.59 -3.00 2.83
N LEU A 491 -27.55 -2.39 1.64
CA LEU A 491 -27.75 -3.10 0.38
C LEU A 491 -26.64 -4.13 0.11
N TYR A 492 -25.38 -3.77 0.37
CA TYR A 492 -24.25 -4.70 0.28
C TYR A 492 -24.48 -5.96 1.15
N THR A 493 -24.89 -5.76 2.39
CA THR A 493 -25.16 -6.84 3.36
C THR A 493 -26.32 -7.72 2.88
N LYS A 494 -27.40 -7.11 2.38
CA LYS A 494 -28.57 -7.83 1.83
C LYS A 494 -28.24 -8.68 0.60
N LEU A 495 -27.31 -8.23 -0.26
CA LEU A 495 -26.94 -8.97 -1.48
C LEU A 495 -26.17 -10.27 -1.19
N GLY A 496 -25.48 -10.38 -0.04
CA GLY A 496 -24.94 -11.64 0.49
C GLY A 496 -23.91 -12.39 -0.39
N ARG A 497 -23.35 -11.76 -1.42
CA ARG A 497 -22.47 -12.39 -2.44
C ARG A 497 -21.12 -11.70 -2.62
N LEU A 498 -20.72 -10.87 -1.66
CA LEU A 498 -19.49 -10.06 -1.70
C LEU A 498 -19.35 -9.25 -3.01
N PRO A 499 -20.36 -8.44 -3.39
CA PRO A 499 -20.24 -7.59 -4.58
C PRO A 499 -19.07 -6.60 -4.42
N ILE A 500 -18.43 -6.25 -5.52
CA ILE A 500 -17.37 -5.23 -5.52
C ILE A 500 -18.00 -3.90 -5.09
N GLN A 501 -17.42 -3.21 -4.12
CA GLN A 501 -17.91 -1.90 -3.67
C GLN A 501 -17.01 -0.80 -4.22
N ALA A 502 -17.58 0.27 -4.74
CA ALA A 502 -16.84 1.40 -5.28
C ALA A 502 -17.37 2.72 -4.74
N TRP A 503 -16.52 3.47 -4.04
CA TRP A 503 -16.82 4.81 -3.53
C TRP A 503 -16.28 5.84 -4.53
N VAL A 504 -17.16 6.66 -5.06
CA VAL A 504 -16.86 7.57 -6.18
C VAL A 504 -17.27 8.98 -5.80
N TYR A 505 -16.34 9.92 -5.93
CA TYR A 505 -16.61 11.35 -5.79
C TYR A 505 -16.78 11.99 -7.17
N GLN A 506 -17.63 13.02 -7.24
CA GLN A 506 -17.83 13.80 -8.45
C GLN A 506 -16.50 14.28 -9.05
N GLY A 507 -16.35 14.09 -10.36
CA GLY A 507 -15.15 14.48 -11.10
C GLY A 507 -13.98 13.50 -10.98
N LYS A 508 -14.12 12.47 -10.15
CA LYS A 508 -13.14 11.39 -9.95
C LYS A 508 -13.65 10.04 -10.44
N GLU A 509 -14.67 10.02 -11.30
CA GLU A 509 -15.30 8.77 -11.75
C GLU A 509 -14.29 7.80 -12.39
N PRO A 510 -14.24 6.53 -11.96
CA PRO A 510 -13.44 5.49 -12.61
C PRO A 510 -13.86 5.27 -14.07
N ALA A 511 -12.94 4.78 -14.90
CA ALA A 511 -13.18 4.62 -16.33
C ALA A 511 -14.41 3.73 -16.64
N HIS A 512 -14.55 2.62 -15.91
CA HIS A 512 -15.71 1.75 -16.04
C HIS A 512 -17.03 2.43 -15.65
N PHE A 513 -17.03 3.29 -14.63
CA PHE A 513 -18.23 4.03 -14.23
C PHE A 513 -18.75 4.89 -15.39
N LEU A 514 -17.85 5.61 -16.07
CA LEU A 514 -18.19 6.42 -17.25
C LEU A 514 -18.63 5.56 -18.44
N GLN A 515 -17.97 4.43 -18.64
CA GLN A 515 -18.25 3.49 -19.72
C GLN A 515 -19.69 2.94 -19.66
N ILE A 516 -20.26 2.72 -18.47
CA ILE A 516 -21.66 2.27 -18.28
C ILE A 516 -22.64 3.23 -18.98
N PHE A 517 -22.37 4.54 -18.96
CA PHE A 517 -23.25 5.56 -19.54
C PHE A 517 -22.95 5.86 -21.02
N LYS A 518 -22.01 5.15 -21.65
CA LYS A 518 -21.70 5.22 -23.08
C LYS A 518 -21.45 6.67 -23.56
N GLY A 519 -20.76 7.46 -22.73
CA GLY A 519 -20.43 8.85 -23.02
C GLY A 519 -21.58 9.86 -22.87
N ARG A 520 -22.61 9.52 -22.08
CA ARG A 520 -23.78 10.40 -21.85
C ARG A 520 -23.89 10.95 -20.44
N MET A 521 -22.96 10.60 -19.55
CA MET A 521 -23.00 11.05 -18.14
C MET A 521 -22.79 12.56 -18.06
N ILE A 522 -23.77 13.26 -17.49
CA ILE A 522 -23.74 14.70 -17.27
C ILE A 522 -23.98 14.99 -15.80
N THR A 523 -23.12 15.82 -15.21
CA THR A 523 -23.31 16.38 -13.87
C THR A 523 -23.78 17.82 -13.94
N TYR A 524 -24.96 18.07 -13.40
CA TYR A 524 -25.63 19.36 -13.27
C TYR A 524 -25.38 19.97 -11.89
N LYS A 525 -25.55 21.29 -11.79
CA LYS A 525 -25.52 22.02 -10.52
C LYS A 525 -26.88 22.02 -9.85
N GLY A 526 -26.88 22.02 -8.52
CA GLY A 526 -28.08 22.03 -7.68
C GLY A 526 -28.53 20.62 -7.32
N THR A 527 -29.82 20.45 -7.11
CA THR A 527 -30.46 19.18 -6.77
C THR A 527 -31.54 18.84 -7.80
N ALA A 528 -31.82 17.54 -8.01
CA ALA A 528 -32.88 17.13 -8.93
C ALA A 528 -34.26 17.72 -8.55
N THR A 529 -34.49 18.02 -7.26
CA THR A 529 -35.74 18.63 -6.77
C THR A 529 -35.94 20.07 -7.21
N ASP A 530 -34.90 20.76 -7.66
CA ASP A 530 -35.00 22.12 -8.20
C ASP A 530 -35.81 22.14 -9.52
N TYR A 531 -35.78 21.03 -10.26
CA TYR A 531 -36.40 20.90 -11.58
C TYR A 531 -37.59 19.96 -11.60
N ASP A 532 -37.67 19.02 -10.66
CA ASP A 532 -38.88 18.25 -10.36
C ASP A 532 -39.20 18.31 -8.86
N PRO A 533 -40.04 19.26 -8.42
CA PRO A 533 -40.40 19.43 -7.02
C PRO A 533 -41.08 18.21 -6.40
N SER A 534 -41.68 17.33 -7.21
CA SER A 534 -42.22 16.06 -6.71
C SER A 534 -41.12 15.10 -6.21
N GLY A 535 -39.88 15.37 -6.61
CA GLY A 535 -38.71 14.56 -6.33
C GLY A 535 -38.84 13.15 -6.89
N ARG A 536 -39.70 12.92 -7.89
CA ARG A 536 -39.98 11.58 -8.48
C ARG A 536 -39.04 11.24 -9.61
N ARG A 537 -38.51 12.26 -10.28
CA ARG A 537 -37.71 12.14 -11.49
C ARG A 537 -36.44 12.97 -11.37
N VAL A 538 -35.42 12.54 -12.09
CA VAL A 538 -34.22 13.32 -12.35
C VAL A 538 -34.31 13.85 -13.78
N VAL A 539 -34.59 15.15 -13.90
CA VAL A 539 -34.79 15.82 -15.20
C VAL A 539 -33.66 16.85 -15.40
N PRO A 540 -33.04 16.91 -16.58
CA PRO A 540 -32.07 17.96 -16.91
C PRO A 540 -32.68 19.37 -16.89
N PRO A 541 -31.89 20.42 -16.58
CA PRO A 541 -32.38 21.79 -16.67
C PRO A 541 -32.71 22.17 -18.13
N PRO A 542 -33.73 23.03 -18.35
CA PRO A 542 -34.22 23.35 -19.69
C PRO A 542 -33.23 24.15 -20.53
N ARG A 543 -32.31 24.90 -19.88
CA ARG A 543 -31.25 25.66 -20.57
C ARG A 543 -29.93 25.46 -19.84
N THR A 544 -28.98 24.79 -20.49
CA THR A 544 -27.67 24.47 -19.90
C THR A 544 -26.55 24.56 -20.92
N LEU A 545 -25.38 24.98 -20.45
CA LEU A 545 -24.13 24.84 -21.17
C LEU A 545 -23.31 23.74 -20.49
N ILE A 546 -23.00 22.69 -21.23
CA ILE A 546 -22.27 21.52 -20.72
C ILE A 546 -20.90 21.52 -21.37
N ARG A 547 -19.84 21.50 -20.57
CA ARG A 547 -18.50 21.23 -21.07
C ARG A 547 -18.28 19.73 -21.18
N VAL A 548 -17.75 19.28 -22.31
CA VAL A 548 -17.43 17.88 -22.58
C VAL A 548 -15.92 17.66 -22.54
N SER A 549 -15.50 16.57 -21.91
CA SER A 549 -14.11 16.14 -21.84
C SER A 549 -14.00 14.63 -22.05
N GLY A 550 -12.82 14.16 -22.48
CA GLY A 550 -12.52 12.76 -22.78
C GLY A 550 -12.54 12.43 -24.27
N GLN A 551 -11.75 11.44 -24.67
CA GLN A 551 -11.67 10.96 -26.06
C GLN A 551 -12.50 9.68 -26.29
N TYR A 552 -12.83 8.97 -25.22
CA TYR A 552 -13.55 7.70 -25.27
C TYR A 552 -14.70 7.68 -24.27
N ALA A 553 -15.67 6.79 -24.44
CA ALA A 553 -16.80 6.65 -23.51
C ALA A 553 -16.37 6.44 -22.04
N ARG A 554 -15.27 5.69 -21.83
CA ARG A 554 -14.64 5.47 -20.51
C ARG A 554 -13.93 6.70 -19.91
N GLU A 555 -13.82 7.80 -20.65
CA GLU A 555 -13.22 9.07 -20.20
C GLU A 555 -14.22 10.23 -20.26
N ALA A 556 -15.36 10.02 -20.91
CA ALA A 556 -16.34 11.01 -21.27
C ALA A 556 -17.04 11.59 -20.04
N ARG A 557 -16.89 12.89 -19.80
CA ARG A 557 -17.59 13.63 -18.74
C ARG A 557 -18.25 14.88 -19.29
N GLY A 558 -19.55 15.03 -19.03
CA GLY A 558 -20.29 16.27 -19.21
C GLY A 558 -20.43 16.99 -17.87
N VAL A 559 -20.05 18.26 -17.80
CA VAL A 559 -20.20 19.07 -16.58
C VAL A 559 -20.88 20.39 -16.93
N GLU A 560 -21.95 20.73 -16.22
CA GLU A 560 -22.61 22.02 -16.36
C GLU A 560 -21.67 23.17 -15.96
N VAL A 561 -21.61 24.19 -16.81
CA VAL A 561 -20.80 25.40 -16.60
C VAL A 561 -21.66 26.49 -15.99
N SER A 562 -21.27 27.03 -14.83
CA SER A 562 -21.94 28.19 -14.21
C SER A 562 -21.31 29.52 -14.62
N ASP A 563 -22.09 30.59 -14.50
CA ASP A 563 -21.69 31.99 -14.73
C ASP A 563 -20.80 32.57 -13.59
N GLU A 564 -20.39 31.76 -12.62
CA GLU A 564 -19.66 32.24 -11.44
C GLU A 564 -18.18 32.54 -11.74
N ILE A 565 -17.87 33.84 -11.81
CA ILE A 565 -16.50 34.37 -11.81
C ILE A 565 -15.90 34.13 -10.42
N VAL A 566 -15.15 33.04 -10.26
CA VAL A 566 -14.31 32.87 -9.07
C VAL A 566 -13.03 33.69 -9.27
N SER A 567 -13.04 34.88 -8.69
CA SER A 567 -11.87 35.72 -8.44
C SER A 567 -10.93 34.98 -7.47
N GLY A 568 -9.94 34.26 -7.98
CA GLY A 568 -8.82 33.79 -7.17
C GLY A 568 -8.25 32.44 -7.55
N GLY A 569 -6.95 32.43 -7.88
CA GLY A 569 -6.10 31.24 -7.86
C GLY A 569 -5.73 30.69 -9.24
N ALA A 570 -4.56 31.06 -9.74
CA ALA A 570 -3.86 30.37 -10.82
C ALA A 570 -3.34 28.99 -10.35
N GLY A 571 -4.25 28.09 -9.99
CA GLY A 571 -4.00 26.69 -9.62
C GLY A 571 -4.80 25.70 -10.49
N LEU A 572 -4.73 24.39 -10.17
CA LEU A 572 -5.37 23.27 -10.90
C LEU A 572 -6.86 23.49 -11.27
N ALA A 573 -7.59 24.29 -10.51
CA ALA A 573 -8.97 24.70 -10.80
C ALA A 573 -9.12 25.51 -12.11
N GLY A 574 -8.07 26.25 -12.52
CA GLY A 574 -8.05 27.01 -13.78
C GLY A 574 -7.88 26.14 -15.03
N VAL A 575 -7.24 24.96 -14.91
CA VAL A 575 -7.16 23.97 -16.00
C VAL A 575 -8.48 23.21 -16.13
N ALA A 576 -9.14 22.93 -15.00
CA ALA A 576 -10.47 22.33 -14.93
C ALA A 576 -11.60 23.26 -15.43
N LYS A 577 -11.30 24.47 -15.93
CA LYS A 577 -12.27 25.36 -16.59
C LYS A 577 -12.20 25.31 -18.12
N ARG A 578 -11.18 24.67 -18.70
CA ARG A 578 -10.97 24.61 -20.15
C ARG A 578 -11.54 23.33 -20.76
N GLY A 579 -12.09 23.42 -21.97
CA GLY A 579 -12.64 22.30 -22.72
C GLY A 579 -12.40 22.41 -24.22
N SER A 580 -12.37 21.27 -24.90
CA SER A 580 -12.25 21.21 -26.36
C SER A 580 -13.63 21.24 -27.04
N CYS A 581 -14.66 20.73 -26.36
CA CYS A 581 -16.03 20.62 -26.88
C CYS A 581 -17.06 21.03 -25.82
N TYR A 582 -18.17 21.62 -26.27
CA TYR A 582 -19.27 22.08 -25.43
C TYR A 582 -20.62 21.71 -26.06
N VAL A 583 -21.61 21.39 -25.23
CA VAL A 583 -22.99 21.12 -25.63
C VAL A 583 -23.90 22.16 -25.01
N MET A 584 -24.58 22.96 -25.84
CA MET A 584 -25.58 23.92 -25.40
C MET A 584 -26.96 23.32 -25.61
N ARG A 585 -27.78 23.29 -24.56
CA ARG A 585 -29.18 22.86 -24.60
C ARG A 585 -30.08 24.04 -24.31
N GLU A 586 -31.12 24.21 -25.12
CA GLU A 586 -32.20 25.18 -24.92
C GLU A 586 -33.53 24.55 -25.37
N GLY A 587 -34.28 24.02 -24.42
CA GLY A 587 -35.49 23.24 -24.70
C GLY A 587 -35.17 22.02 -25.58
N THR A 588 -35.75 21.99 -26.77
CA THR A 588 -35.53 20.92 -27.77
C THR A 588 -34.31 21.17 -28.66
N ARG A 589 -33.74 22.37 -28.64
CA ARG A 589 -32.59 22.72 -29.48
C ARG A 589 -31.29 22.35 -28.78
N VAL A 590 -30.44 21.62 -29.48
CA VAL A 590 -29.13 21.20 -28.99
C VAL A 590 -28.04 21.59 -30.00
N TRP A 591 -27.00 22.25 -29.52
CA TRP A 591 -25.82 22.60 -30.31
C TRP A 591 -24.58 21.93 -29.73
N VAL A 592 -23.71 21.44 -30.62
CA VAL A 592 -22.39 20.91 -30.26
C VAL A 592 -21.34 21.84 -30.82
N TRP A 593 -20.65 22.58 -29.97
CA TRP A 593 -19.55 23.45 -30.35
C TRP A 593 -18.23 22.75 -30.10
N CYS A 594 -17.33 22.81 -31.08
CA CYS A 594 -16.00 22.19 -31.00
C CYS A 594 -14.94 23.23 -31.33
N ALA A 595 -13.94 23.37 -30.45
CA ALA A 595 -12.79 24.21 -30.69
C ALA A 595 -11.96 23.70 -31.88
N ALA A 596 -11.18 24.58 -32.52
CA ALA A 596 -10.26 24.19 -33.59
C ALA A 596 -9.22 23.15 -33.14
N THR A 597 -8.83 23.17 -31.85
CA THR A 597 -7.91 22.21 -31.24
C THR A 597 -8.55 20.87 -30.90
N ALA A 598 -9.87 20.72 -31.00
CA ALA A 598 -10.57 19.50 -30.67
C ALA A 598 -10.26 18.38 -31.68
N THR A 599 -9.82 17.25 -31.15
CA THR A 599 -9.56 16.01 -31.90
C THR A 599 -10.85 15.37 -32.43
N GLY A 600 -10.75 14.48 -33.42
CA GLY A 600 -11.90 13.75 -33.95
C GLY A 600 -12.65 12.97 -32.87
N ASP A 601 -11.91 12.30 -31.99
CA ASP A 601 -12.45 11.49 -30.89
C ASP A 601 -13.22 12.34 -29.87
N GLU A 602 -12.70 13.51 -29.47
CA GLU A 602 -13.41 14.46 -28.58
C GLU A 602 -14.73 14.97 -29.21
N ARG A 603 -14.76 15.14 -30.54
CA ARG A 603 -15.98 15.57 -31.25
C ARG A 603 -17.03 14.46 -31.21
N GLU A 604 -16.64 13.21 -31.45
CA GLU A 604 -17.56 12.08 -31.37
C GLU A 604 -18.12 11.88 -29.96
N VAL A 605 -17.30 12.06 -28.91
CA VAL A 605 -17.79 12.07 -27.53
C VAL A 605 -18.82 13.18 -27.30
N ALA A 606 -18.57 14.40 -27.80
CA ALA A 606 -19.51 15.51 -27.65
C ALA A 606 -20.84 15.31 -28.39
N LYS A 607 -20.80 14.70 -29.58
CA LYS A 607 -22.01 14.29 -30.32
C LYS A 607 -22.80 13.24 -29.56
N ASN A 608 -22.11 12.23 -29.00
CA ASN A 608 -22.75 11.19 -28.19
C ASN A 608 -23.38 11.76 -26.92
N MET A 609 -22.72 12.72 -26.26
CA MET A 609 -23.21 13.41 -25.06
C MET A 609 -24.50 14.22 -25.33
N ALA A 610 -24.61 14.82 -26.53
CA ALA A 610 -25.81 15.54 -26.92
C ALA A 610 -27.06 14.64 -26.87
N ALA A 611 -26.92 13.37 -27.28
CA ALA A 611 -27.93 12.30 -27.23
C ALA A 611 -29.27 12.60 -27.93
N ALA A 612 -29.34 13.71 -28.68
CA ALA A 612 -30.48 14.20 -29.43
C ALA A 612 -30.01 14.73 -30.80
N ASP A 613 -30.95 15.03 -31.69
CA ASP A 613 -30.67 15.77 -32.91
C ASP A 613 -30.01 17.10 -32.54
N HIS A 614 -28.82 17.33 -33.10
CA HIS A 614 -27.99 18.46 -32.73
C HIS A 614 -27.39 19.15 -33.94
N THR A 615 -27.15 20.45 -33.80
CA THR A 615 -26.42 21.22 -34.80
C THR A 615 -24.95 21.30 -34.41
N LEU A 616 -24.08 20.71 -35.25
CA LEU A 616 -22.63 20.84 -35.07
C LEU A 616 -22.17 22.24 -35.50
N ILE A 617 -21.50 22.95 -34.61
CA ILE A 617 -20.95 24.29 -34.83
C ILE A 617 -19.43 24.18 -34.89
N MET A 618 -18.90 24.25 -36.11
CA MET A 618 -17.47 24.33 -36.40
C MET A 618 -17.04 25.71 -36.92
N GLN A 619 -17.99 26.49 -37.41
CA GLN A 619 -17.82 27.87 -37.85
C GLN A 619 -18.96 28.71 -37.28
N GLU A 620 -18.63 29.96 -36.93
CA GLU A 620 -19.39 30.90 -36.14
C GLU A 620 -20.75 31.31 -36.75
N LYS A 621 -21.82 30.54 -36.49
CA LYS A 621 -23.20 30.87 -36.91
C LYS A 621 -23.87 31.81 -35.90
N ALA A 622 -24.58 32.83 -36.40
CA ALA A 622 -25.24 33.85 -35.58
C ALA A 622 -26.23 33.28 -34.56
N ASP A 623 -27.01 32.27 -34.94
CA ASP A 623 -28.05 31.68 -34.07
C ASP A 623 -27.48 31.03 -32.80
N PHE A 624 -26.33 30.37 -32.90
CA PHE A 624 -25.64 29.79 -31.74
C PHE A 624 -25.11 30.88 -30.81
N TRP A 625 -24.53 31.93 -31.38
CA TRP A 625 -23.99 33.06 -30.64
C TRP A 625 -25.07 33.90 -29.95
N ASN A 626 -26.25 33.97 -30.53
CA ASN A 626 -27.44 34.55 -29.91
C ASN A 626 -27.94 33.67 -28.75
N ALA A 627 -27.94 32.34 -28.91
CA ALA A 627 -28.33 31.41 -27.85
C ALA A 627 -27.36 31.42 -26.65
N LEU A 628 -26.06 31.61 -26.87
CA LEU A 628 -25.11 31.82 -25.77
C LEU A 628 -25.21 33.22 -25.14
N GLY A 629 -25.53 34.26 -25.92
CA GLY A 629 -25.57 35.63 -25.43
C GLY A 629 -24.25 36.03 -24.75
N ASP A 630 -24.33 36.47 -23.49
CA ASP A 630 -23.17 36.91 -22.70
C ASP A 630 -22.28 35.75 -22.23
N ARG A 631 -22.75 34.50 -22.31
CA ARG A 631 -22.02 33.30 -21.84
C ARG A 631 -20.88 32.84 -22.75
N ARG A 632 -20.56 33.58 -23.82
CA ARG A 632 -19.46 33.24 -24.74
C ARG A 632 -18.11 33.10 -24.05
N HIS A 633 -17.88 33.92 -23.02
CA HIS A 633 -16.66 33.90 -22.22
C HIS A 633 -16.43 32.57 -21.47
N LEU A 634 -17.46 31.72 -21.35
CA LEU A 634 -17.37 30.39 -20.73
C LEU A 634 -16.76 29.32 -21.67
N LEU A 635 -16.67 29.60 -22.97
CA LEU A 635 -16.02 28.71 -23.95
C LEU A 635 -14.50 28.90 -23.90
N VAL A 636 -13.86 28.31 -22.88
CA VAL A 636 -12.41 28.41 -22.70
C VAL A 636 -11.72 27.21 -23.34
N VAL A 637 -10.96 27.44 -24.41
CA VAL A 637 -10.31 26.38 -25.18
C VAL A 637 -9.12 25.76 -24.43
N SER A 638 -9.07 24.43 -24.38
CA SER A 638 -7.91 23.68 -23.91
C SER A 638 -6.79 23.62 -24.98
N PRO A 639 -5.51 23.71 -24.58
CA PRO A 639 -4.41 23.33 -25.47
C PRO A 639 -4.48 21.83 -25.76
N LEU A 640 -3.83 21.39 -26.85
CA LEU A 640 -3.68 19.97 -27.18
C LEU A 640 -3.08 19.22 -25.99
N GLN A 641 -3.76 18.17 -25.54
CA GLN A 641 -3.36 17.41 -24.36
C GLN A 641 -2.33 16.34 -24.75
N GLU A 642 -1.16 16.37 -24.11
CA GLU A 642 -0.20 15.26 -24.21
C GLU A 642 -0.76 14.00 -23.55
N VAL A 643 -0.37 12.84 -24.09
CA VAL A 643 -0.72 11.54 -23.53
C VAL A 643 -0.11 11.41 -22.13
N GLU A 644 -0.97 11.33 -21.11
CA GLU A 644 -0.52 11.06 -19.74
C GLU A 644 0.20 9.70 -19.66
N ARG A 645 1.36 9.70 -18.99
CA ARG A 645 2.16 8.50 -18.72
C ARG A 645 2.13 8.21 -17.22
N PRO A 646 1.07 7.57 -16.70
CA PRO A 646 0.90 7.38 -15.27
C PRO A 646 1.98 6.44 -14.73
N LEU A 647 2.24 6.53 -13.43
CA LEU A 647 3.08 5.58 -12.71
C LEU A 647 2.46 4.17 -12.69
N PRO A 648 3.27 3.11 -12.61
CA PRO A 648 2.77 1.74 -12.48
C PRO A 648 2.09 1.53 -11.13
N PRO A 649 1.16 0.56 -11.04
CA PRO A 649 0.43 0.30 -9.81
C PRO A 649 1.37 -0.17 -8.70
N ARG A 650 1.09 0.22 -7.46
CA ARG A 650 1.88 -0.12 -6.28
C ARG A 650 1.05 -0.91 -5.28
N LEU A 651 1.59 -2.03 -4.80
CA LEU A 651 0.90 -2.90 -3.84
C LEU A 651 1.45 -2.67 -2.43
N PHE A 652 0.57 -2.65 -1.43
CA PHE A 652 0.94 -2.49 -0.02
C PHE A 652 0.27 -3.57 0.83
N TYR A 653 1.06 -4.17 1.70
CA TYR A 653 0.57 -4.97 2.82
C TYR A 653 0.04 -4.05 3.92
N VAL A 654 -1.10 -4.43 4.51
CA VAL A 654 -1.71 -3.66 5.59
C VAL A 654 -1.54 -4.38 6.92
N SER A 655 -0.83 -3.74 7.85
CA SER A 655 -0.77 -4.19 9.24
C SER A 655 -1.78 -3.42 10.07
N LEU A 656 -2.62 -4.17 10.80
CA LEU A 656 -3.65 -3.62 11.68
C LEU A 656 -3.07 -3.36 13.08
N GLY A 657 -3.07 -2.11 13.53
CA GLY A 657 -2.75 -1.74 14.90
C GLY A 657 -4.00 -1.66 15.78
N ALA A 658 -3.98 -0.78 16.79
CA ALA A 658 -5.17 -0.42 17.56
C ALA A 658 -6.30 0.16 16.68
N ASN A 659 -7.51 0.30 17.22
CA ASN A 659 -8.68 0.81 16.46
C ASN A 659 -8.35 2.13 15.74
N GLY A 660 -8.65 2.21 14.44
CA GLY A 660 -8.31 3.34 13.56
C GLY A 660 -6.84 3.49 13.14
N HIS A 661 -5.91 2.67 13.66
CA HIS A 661 -4.48 2.74 13.33
C HIS A 661 -4.06 1.63 12.37
N TYR A 662 -3.50 2.04 11.23
CA TYR A 662 -3.02 1.16 10.16
C TYR A 662 -1.60 1.58 9.77
N SER A 663 -0.78 0.60 9.39
CA SER A 663 0.51 0.86 8.73
C SER A 663 0.58 0.11 7.41
N PHE A 664 1.32 0.69 6.46
CA PHE A 664 1.35 0.24 5.08
C PHE A 664 2.79 -0.04 4.66
N GLU A 665 3.10 -1.30 4.40
CA GLU A 665 4.39 -1.74 3.91
C GLU A 665 4.30 -2.01 2.42
N GLU A 666 5.21 -1.45 1.62
CA GLU A 666 5.19 -1.68 0.17
C GLU A 666 5.66 -3.07 -0.21
N ILE A 667 4.92 -3.73 -1.09
CA ILE A 667 5.33 -4.98 -1.72
C ILE A 667 5.93 -4.62 -3.08
N ILE A 668 7.25 -4.69 -3.17
CA ILE A 668 7.99 -4.50 -4.41
C ILE A 668 7.86 -5.74 -5.30
N SER A 669 7.77 -5.52 -6.62
CA SER A 669 7.57 -6.56 -7.66
C SER A 669 6.23 -7.28 -7.52
N VAL A 670 5.15 -6.59 -7.93
CA VAL A 670 3.76 -7.07 -7.82
C VAL A 670 3.58 -8.42 -8.53
N SER A 671 3.16 -9.44 -7.78
CA SER A 671 2.80 -10.76 -8.32
C SER A 671 1.63 -11.36 -7.52
N GLN A 672 0.90 -12.30 -8.13
CA GLN A 672 -0.24 -12.91 -7.45
C GLN A 672 0.18 -13.66 -6.16
N TYR A 673 1.40 -14.19 -6.11
CA TYR A 673 1.95 -14.92 -4.96
C TYR A 673 2.05 -14.08 -3.69
N GLU A 674 2.08 -12.76 -3.84
CA GLU A 674 2.11 -11.83 -2.71
C GLU A 674 0.74 -11.66 -2.06
N LEU A 675 -0.36 -12.05 -2.73
CA LEU A 675 -1.73 -11.97 -2.20
C LEU A 675 -2.05 -13.19 -1.33
N ALA A 676 -1.58 -13.16 -0.09
CA ALA A 676 -1.87 -14.21 0.89
C ALA A 676 -3.34 -14.20 1.33
N PRO A 677 -4.04 -15.34 1.44
CA PRO A 677 -5.44 -15.36 1.89
C PRO A 677 -5.69 -14.70 3.25
N GLU A 678 -4.68 -14.62 4.10
CA GLU A 678 -4.71 -13.99 5.43
C GLU A 678 -4.49 -12.47 5.41
N MET A 679 -4.11 -11.88 4.28
CA MET A 679 -3.78 -10.44 4.21
C MET A 679 -4.97 -9.57 3.80
N ALA A 680 -4.93 -8.32 4.24
CA ALA A 680 -5.56 -7.21 3.55
C ALA A 680 -4.45 -6.42 2.81
N GLY A 681 -4.75 -5.99 1.58
CA GLY A 681 -3.82 -5.26 0.74
C GLY A 681 -4.43 -4.00 0.15
N VAL A 682 -3.60 -3.03 -0.15
CA VAL A 682 -3.96 -1.84 -0.92
C VAL A 682 -3.17 -1.84 -2.22
N LEU A 683 -3.85 -1.84 -3.37
CA LEU A 683 -3.22 -1.67 -4.67
C LEU A 683 -3.59 -0.28 -5.21
N ASP A 684 -2.62 0.60 -5.23
CA ASP A 684 -2.74 1.97 -5.69
C ASP A 684 -2.41 2.05 -7.18
N ALA A 685 -3.45 2.24 -8.00
CA ALA A 685 -3.33 2.40 -9.44
C ALA A 685 -3.34 3.88 -9.87
N HIS A 686 -3.09 4.81 -8.95
CA HIS A 686 -3.18 6.26 -9.10
C HIS A 686 -4.59 6.82 -9.39
N ALA A 687 -5.26 6.32 -10.43
CA ALA A 687 -6.61 6.72 -10.81
C ALA A 687 -7.69 6.15 -9.87
N ALA A 688 -7.42 5.01 -9.24
CA ALA A 688 -8.27 4.39 -8.24
C ALA A 688 -7.40 3.61 -7.24
N LEU A 689 -7.92 3.44 -6.03
CA LEU A 689 -7.32 2.67 -4.96
C LEU A 689 -8.11 1.38 -4.77
N PHE A 690 -7.48 0.23 -4.99
CA PHE A 690 -8.10 -1.07 -4.73
C PHE A 690 -7.76 -1.53 -3.32
N VAL A 691 -8.77 -1.95 -2.55
CA VAL A 691 -8.59 -2.65 -1.28
C VAL A 691 -8.88 -4.13 -1.53
N TRP A 692 -7.84 -4.96 -1.50
CA TRP A 692 -7.97 -6.40 -1.67
C TRP A 692 -8.10 -7.09 -0.30
N LEU A 693 -9.16 -7.88 -0.13
CA LEU A 693 -9.48 -8.58 1.11
C LEU A 693 -9.38 -10.09 0.91
N GLY A 694 -8.38 -10.69 1.57
CA GLY A 694 -8.17 -12.14 1.57
C GLY A 694 -9.31 -12.91 2.26
N ALA A 695 -9.51 -14.15 1.83
CA ALA A 695 -10.57 -15.04 2.33
C ALA A 695 -10.47 -15.33 3.84
N HIS A 696 -9.27 -15.15 4.42
CA HIS A 696 -8.95 -15.35 5.84
C HIS A 696 -8.33 -14.11 6.49
N CYS A 697 -8.44 -12.94 5.85
CA CYS A 697 -8.00 -11.70 6.48
C CYS A 697 -8.76 -11.42 7.78
N ALA A 698 -8.15 -10.63 8.66
CA ALA A 698 -8.78 -10.24 9.92
C ALA A 698 -10.16 -9.61 9.68
N HIS A 699 -11.12 -9.94 10.54
CA HIS A 699 -12.51 -9.47 10.43
C HIS A 699 -12.59 -7.94 10.36
N ARG A 700 -11.80 -7.26 11.19
CA ARG A 700 -11.73 -5.80 11.24
C ARG A 700 -11.32 -5.16 9.91
N ALA A 701 -10.44 -5.77 9.13
CA ALA A 701 -10.09 -5.23 7.81
C ALA A 701 -11.28 -5.23 6.84
N ARG A 702 -12.24 -6.16 7.01
CA ARG A 702 -13.45 -6.25 6.18
C ARG A 702 -14.47 -5.18 6.57
N GLU A 703 -14.70 -4.99 7.87
CA GLU A 703 -15.62 -3.97 8.37
C GLU A 703 -15.14 -2.54 8.07
N ASP A 704 -13.82 -2.30 8.18
CA ASP A 704 -13.22 -0.98 8.06
C ASP A 704 -12.55 -0.73 6.68
N ALA A 705 -12.85 -1.51 5.64
CA ALA A 705 -12.12 -1.49 4.37
C ALA A 705 -12.00 -0.08 3.75
N ARG A 706 -13.08 0.73 3.82
CA ARG A 706 -13.05 2.14 3.38
C ARG A 706 -12.17 3.01 4.26
N GLN A 707 -12.27 2.87 5.58
CA GLN A 707 -11.50 3.68 6.53
C GLN A 707 -9.99 3.38 6.44
N LEU A 708 -9.65 2.11 6.20
CA LEU A 708 -8.30 1.67 5.89
C LEU A 708 -7.76 2.38 4.64
N ALA A 709 -8.52 2.43 3.55
CA ALA A 709 -8.16 3.15 2.33
C ALA A 709 -8.01 4.67 2.53
N LEU A 710 -8.91 5.29 3.28
CA LEU A 710 -8.81 6.72 3.63
C LEU A 710 -7.55 7.00 4.47
N SER A 711 -7.22 6.08 5.39
CA SER A 711 -6.00 6.17 6.20
C SER A 711 -4.74 6.04 5.35
N TYR A 712 -4.76 5.19 4.32
CA TYR A 712 -3.68 5.10 3.33
C TYR A 712 -3.47 6.43 2.60
N LEU A 713 -4.54 7.01 2.04
CA LEU A 713 -4.47 8.29 1.31
C LEU A 713 -3.97 9.43 2.21
N ALA A 714 -4.45 9.47 3.46
CA ALA A 714 -4.04 10.47 4.44
C ALA A 714 -2.56 10.35 4.84
N GLN A 715 -2.01 9.13 4.87
CA GLN A 715 -0.61 8.86 5.21
C GLN A 715 0.34 8.93 4.00
N ASP A 716 -0.18 9.03 2.76
CA ASP A 716 0.64 9.05 1.56
C ASP A 716 1.53 10.32 1.53
N PRO A 717 2.86 10.17 1.44
CA PRO A 717 3.77 11.31 1.49
C PRO A 717 3.63 12.25 0.29
N ALA A 718 3.11 11.77 -0.85
CA ALA A 718 2.87 12.62 -2.01
C ALA A 718 1.68 13.57 -1.80
N ALA A 719 0.92 13.43 -0.71
CA ALA A 719 -0.33 14.13 -0.41
C ALA A 719 -1.42 13.79 -1.45
N ARG A 720 -1.73 12.49 -1.55
CA ARG A 720 -2.74 11.98 -2.47
C ARG A 720 -4.12 12.55 -2.18
N ASP A 721 -4.89 12.69 -3.24
CA ASP A 721 -6.25 13.21 -3.18
C ASP A 721 -7.15 12.28 -2.34
N ALA A 722 -7.76 12.81 -1.29
CA ALA A 722 -8.67 12.07 -0.41
C ALA A 722 -9.96 11.62 -1.13
N GLU A 723 -10.28 12.25 -2.27
CA GLU A 723 -11.42 11.91 -3.12
C GLU A 723 -11.08 10.85 -4.18
N THR A 724 -9.85 10.30 -4.15
CA THR A 724 -9.47 9.17 -5.02
C THR A 724 -10.48 8.02 -4.85
N PRO A 725 -11.04 7.46 -5.93
CA PRO A 725 -12.01 6.38 -5.84
C PRO A 725 -11.47 5.16 -5.10
N ILE A 726 -12.28 4.58 -4.23
CA ILE A 726 -11.91 3.39 -3.45
C ILE A 726 -12.73 2.21 -3.94
N ILE A 727 -12.08 1.14 -4.41
CA ILE A 727 -12.70 -0.07 -4.94
C ILE A 727 -12.33 -1.25 -4.03
N VAL A 728 -13.30 -1.81 -3.31
CA VAL A 728 -13.09 -2.96 -2.42
C VAL A 728 -13.35 -4.26 -3.19
N VAL A 729 -12.38 -5.15 -3.16
CA VAL A 729 -12.36 -6.43 -3.90
C VAL A 729 -12.07 -7.58 -2.93
N HIS A 730 -12.83 -8.66 -3.06
CA HIS A 730 -12.63 -9.87 -2.28
C HIS A 730 -11.89 -10.95 -3.08
N GLN A 731 -11.12 -11.78 -2.37
CA GLN A 731 -10.46 -12.94 -2.96
C GLN A 731 -11.46 -13.84 -3.70
N GLY A 732 -11.15 -14.18 -4.95
CA GLY A 732 -11.99 -14.99 -5.83
C GLY A 732 -13.09 -14.21 -6.57
N ARG A 733 -13.20 -12.90 -6.35
CA ARG A 733 -14.13 -11.97 -7.01
C ARG A 733 -13.39 -10.84 -7.72
N GLU A 734 -12.11 -11.04 -8.03
CA GLU A 734 -11.29 -10.00 -8.65
C GLU A 734 -11.72 -9.73 -10.10
N PRO A 735 -11.99 -8.46 -10.47
CA PRO A 735 -12.34 -8.12 -11.84
C PRO A 735 -11.10 -8.08 -12.75
N PRO A 736 -11.26 -8.22 -14.08
CA PRO A 736 -10.13 -8.22 -15.03
C PRO A 736 -9.20 -7.00 -14.94
N HIS A 737 -9.74 -5.81 -14.67
CA HIS A 737 -8.96 -4.58 -14.51
C HIS A 737 -8.18 -4.50 -13.18
N PHE A 738 -8.40 -5.43 -12.24
CA PHE A 738 -7.53 -5.66 -11.09
C PHE A 738 -6.51 -6.75 -11.41
N THR A 739 -6.97 -7.92 -11.90
CA THR A 739 -6.09 -9.07 -12.14
C THR A 739 -5.05 -8.80 -13.22
N GLY A 740 -5.32 -7.87 -14.15
CA GLY A 740 -4.40 -7.43 -15.19
C GLY A 740 -3.14 -6.71 -14.69
N PHE A 741 -3.14 -6.22 -13.46
CA PHE A 741 -1.93 -5.66 -12.83
C PHE A 741 -0.92 -6.73 -12.40
N PHE A 742 -1.34 -7.99 -12.35
CA PHE A 742 -0.54 -9.11 -11.90
C PHE A 742 -0.17 -9.99 -13.11
N PRO A 743 1.12 -10.11 -13.44
CA PRO A 743 1.56 -11.01 -14.50
C PRO A 743 1.18 -12.46 -14.21
N HIS A 744 0.65 -13.17 -15.21
CA HIS A 744 0.32 -14.60 -15.16
C HIS A 744 -0.69 -15.00 -14.07
N TRP A 745 -1.74 -14.20 -13.86
CA TRP A 745 -2.82 -14.50 -12.92
C TRP A 745 -3.45 -15.88 -13.14
N LYS A 746 -3.64 -16.64 -12.04
CA LYS A 746 -4.27 -17.97 -12.03
C LYS A 746 -5.40 -18.01 -11.01
N ASN A 747 -6.64 -18.23 -11.48
CA ASN A 747 -7.81 -18.38 -10.60
C ASN A 747 -7.70 -19.59 -9.66
N SER A 748 -6.89 -20.59 -10.01
CA SER A 748 -6.63 -21.76 -9.18
C SER A 748 -5.46 -21.61 -8.20
N MET A 749 -4.79 -20.45 -8.13
CA MET A 749 -3.57 -20.27 -7.35
C MET A 749 -3.74 -20.66 -5.87
N TRP A 750 -4.87 -20.30 -5.28
CA TRP A 750 -5.16 -20.61 -3.88
C TRP A 750 -5.76 -22.01 -3.65
N LYS A 751 -5.92 -22.85 -4.70
CA LYS A 751 -6.37 -24.23 -4.52
C LYS A 751 -5.30 -25.00 -3.74
N GLY A 752 -5.70 -25.57 -2.59
CA GLY A 752 -4.79 -26.28 -1.70
C GLY A 752 -4.07 -25.39 -0.67
N HIS A 753 -4.43 -24.10 -0.58
CA HIS A 753 -3.99 -23.25 0.53
C HIS A 753 -4.35 -23.88 1.88
N LYS A 754 -3.41 -23.87 2.81
CA LYS A 754 -3.60 -24.42 4.16
C LYS A 754 -3.69 -23.26 5.14
N THR A 755 -4.82 -23.16 5.82
CA THR A 755 -5.00 -22.21 6.91
C THR A 755 -4.02 -22.50 8.04
N PHE A 756 -3.75 -21.51 8.89
CA PHE A 756 -2.92 -21.69 10.08
C PHE A 756 -3.39 -22.87 10.94
N SER A 757 -4.70 -22.98 11.19
CA SER A 757 -5.29 -24.10 11.94
C SER A 757 -4.98 -25.47 11.29
N ALA A 758 -5.10 -25.58 9.96
CA ALA A 758 -4.76 -26.80 9.24
C ALA A 758 -3.26 -27.12 9.30
N ILE A 759 -2.39 -26.10 9.27
CA ILE A 759 -0.94 -26.26 9.43
C ILE A 759 -0.63 -26.80 10.83
N VAL A 760 -1.18 -26.19 11.88
CA VAL A 760 -0.98 -26.62 13.28
C VAL A 760 -1.48 -28.04 13.50
N SER A 761 -2.68 -28.37 13.03
CA SER A 761 -3.24 -29.73 13.11
C SER A 761 -2.35 -30.76 12.39
N ALA A 762 -1.81 -30.41 11.22
CA ALA A 762 -0.88 -31.28 10.50
C ALA A 762 0.48 -31.43 11.19
N LEU A 763 0.91 -30.45 12.00
CA LEU A 763 2.12 -30.58 12.83
C LEU A 763 1.86 -31.52 14.02
N GLU A 764 0.69 -31.39 14.65
CA GLU A 764 0.22 -32.25 15.75
C GLU A 764 0.11 -33.72 15.36
N GLY A 765 -0.40 -34.00 14.15
CA GLY A 765 -0.54 -35.38 13.66
C GLY A 765 0.79 -36.09 13.32
N LYS A 766 1.93 -35.38 13.21
CA LYS A 766 3.20 -35.94 12.72
C LYS A 766 4.05 -36.66 13.78
N ALA A 767 3.56 -36.88 15.01
CA ALA A 767 4.30 -37.39 16.18
C ALA A 767 5.54 -36.56 16.60
N ILE A 768 5.89 -35.51 15.85
CA ILE A 768 6.95 -34.53 16.13
C ILE A 768 6.44 -33.47 17.13
N VAL A 769 5.12 -33.29 17.24
CA VAL A 769 4.47 -32.44 18.25
C VAL A 769 3.77 -33.34 19.26
N ARG A 770 4.07 -33.21 20.56
CA ARG A 770 3.16 -33.71 21.62
C ARG A 770 2.26 -32.53 21.98
N GLY A 771 0.95 -32.74 21.87
CA GLY A 771 -0.07 -31.67 21.88
C GLY A 771 0.26 -30.49 22.78
N GLY A 772 0.28 -29.30 22.19
CA GLY A 772 0.36 -28.04 22.94
C GLY A 772 -0.99 -27.68 23.54
N ASN A 773 -1.10 -26.46 24.06
CA ASN A 773 -2.37 -25.89 24.53
C ASN A 773 -3.30 -25.45 23.37
N SER A 774 -3.02 -25.85 22.13
CA SER A 774 -3.80 -25.58 20.91
C SER A 774 -5.22 -26.17 20.91
N LYS A 775 -5.46 -27.23 21.70
CA LYS A 775 -6.81 -27.81 21.90
C LYS A 775 -7.83 -26.81 22.47
N LEU A 776 -7.38 -25.68 23.04
CA LEU A 776 -8.23 -24.64 23.61
C LEU A 776 -8.94 -23.79 22.54
N GLN A 777 -8.41 -23.66 21.32
CA GLN A 777 -9.07 -22.91 20.22
C GLN A 777 -9.91 -23.78 19.28
N SER A 778 -9.70 -25.10 19.27
CA SER A 778 -10.41 -26.02 18.38
C SER A 778 -11.75 -26.46 18.98
N GLY A 779 -12.74 -25.57 19.11
CA GLY A 779 -14.20 -25.84 19.18
C GLY A 779 -14.77 -26.91 20.12
N ASN A 780 -13.95 -27.64 20.89
CA ASN A 780 -14.29 -28.82 21.67
C ASN A 780 -14.02 -28.61 23.17
N SER A 781 -13.83 -27.37 23.62
CA SER A 781 -13.88 -27.05 25.04
C SER A 781 -15.34 -26.99 25.50
N GLU A 782 -15.71 -27.73 26.55
CA GLU A 782 -17.01 -27.59 27.23
C GLU A 782 -17.24 -26.16 27.79
N ASN A 783 -16.20 -25.33 27.79
CA ASN A 783 -16.22 -23.94 28.24
C ASN A 783 -16.14 -22.95 27.08
N ARG A 784 -17.07 -21.98 27.06
CA ARG A 784 -17.10 -20.86 26.12
C ARG A 784 -15.90 -19.91 26.27
N PHE A 785 -15.19 -19.95 27.40
CA PHE A 785 -14.09 -19.04 27.72
C PHE A 785 -13.02 -18.97 26.63
N ASP A 786 -12.55 -20.11 26.11
CA ASP A 786 -11.44 -20.15 25.15
C ASP A 786 -11.87 -19.93 23.69
N GLN A 787 -13.16 -19.76 23.43
CA GLN A 787 -13.73 -19.59 22.08
C GLN A 787 -13.70 -18.12 21.60
N HIS A 788 -13.38 -17.18 22.49
CA HIS A 788 -13.34 -15.74 22.19
C HIS A 788 -11.91 -15.26 21.86
N GLU A 789 -11.81 -14.23 21.02
CA GLU A 789 -10.55 -13.51 20.79
C GLU A 789 -10.06 -12.88 22.10
N LYS A 790 -8.74 -12.88 22.32
CA LYS A 790 -8.14 -12.55 23.61
C LYS A 790 -7.49 -11.17 23.59
N TYR A 791 -7.92 -10.29 24.49
CA TYR A 791 -7.48 -8.91 24.57
C TYR A 791 -6.77 -8.61 25.90
N PRO A 792 -5.79 -7.69 25.91
CA PRO A 792 -5.20 -7.21 27.17
C PRO A 792 -6.24 -6.58 28.09
N LEU A 793 -6.07 -6.76 29.40
CA LEU A 793 -6.97 -6.18 30.43
C LEU A 793 -7.15 -4.66 30.28
N SER A 794 -6.09 -3.94 29.86
CA SER A 794 -6.15 -2.49 29.62
C SER A 794 -7.12 -2.10 28.50
N VAL A 795 -7.23 -2.92 27.45
CA VAL A 795 -8.19 -2.70 26.35
C VAL A 795 -9.61 -2.92 26.83
N LEU A 796 -9.85 -3.99 27.60
CA LEU A 796 -11.17 -4.36 28.10
C LEU A 796 -11.72 -3.41 29.17
N ARG A 797 -10.83 -2.73 29.90
CA ARG A 797 -11.18 -1.66 30.85
C ARG A 797 -11.61 -0.35 30.18
N GLY A 798 -11.43 -0.22 28.86
CA GLY A 798 -11.84 0.97 28.13
C GLY A 798 -13.36 1.20 28.14
N PRO A 799 -13.82 2.45 27.92
CA PRO A 799 -15.24 2.74 27.77
C PRO A 799 -15.78 2.05 26.51
N LYS A 800 -17.10 1.79 26.48
CA LYS A 800 -17.77 0.97 25.47
C LYS A 800 -17.42 1.35 24.02
N GLU A 801 -17.29 2.65 23.76
CA GLU A 801 -16.97 3.22 22.43
C GLU A 801 -15.58 2.83 21.91
N HIS A 802 -14.66 2.46 22.82
CA HIS A 802 -13.29 2.08 22.48
C HIS A 802 -13.03 0.57 22.55
N LEU A 803 -14.05 -0.23 22.90
CA LEU A 803 -13.93 -1.68 22.88
C LEU A 803 -13.86 -2.19 21.44
N PRO A 804 -13.12 -3.29 21.17
CA PRO A 804 -13.26 -4.04 19.93
C PRO A 804 -14.73 -4.42 19.69
N GLN A 805 -15.21 -4.36 18.45
CA GLN A 805 -16.63 -4.57 18.13
C GLN A 805 -17.12 -6.00 18.42
N ASP A 806 -16.21 -6.97 18.43
CA ASP A 806 -16.45 -8.37 18.79
C ASP A 806 -16.52 -8.61 20.31
N VAL A 807 -16.12 -7.62 21.13
CA VAL A 807 -16.20 -7.70 22.59
C VAL A 807 -17.60 -7.34 23.05
N ASP A 808 -18.30 -8.33 23.60
CA ASP A 808 -19.54 -8.09 24.35
C ASP A 808 -19.21 -7.36 25.68
N PRO A 809 -19.70 -6.11 25.87
CA PRO A 809 -19.43 -5.33 27.07
C PRO A 809 -19.97 -5.99 28.35
N LEU A 810 -20.95 -6.90 28.24
CA LEU A 810 -21.53 -7.60 29.38
C LEU A 810 -20.69 -8.80 29.83
N THR A 811 -19.78 -9.30 28.99
CA THR A 811 -19.01 -10.53 29.23
C THR A 811 -17.52 -10.36 28.95
N LYS A 812 -16.98 -9.17 29.22
CA LYS A 812 -15.57 -8.80 29.01
C LYS A 812 -14.55 -9.78 29.59
N GLU A 813 -14.89 -10.46 30.68
CA GLU A 813 -14.06 -11.48 31.33
C GLU A 813 -13.77 -12.69 30.45
N LEU A 814 -14.64 -13.02 29.47
CA LEU A 814 -14.42 -14.13 28.54
C LEU A 814 -13.29 -13.86 27.55
N TYR A 815 -12.91 -12.60 27.38
CA TYR A 815 -11.91 -12.16 26.43
C TYR A 815 -10.51 -12.04 27.08
N LEU A 816 -10.37 -12.43 28.35
CA LEU A 816 -9.06 -12.52 29.02
C LEU A 816 -8.35 -13.84 28.68
N THR A 817 -7.02 -13.82 28.67
CA THR A 817 -6.23 -15.06 28.71
C THR A 817 -6.40 -15.76 30.06
N HIS A 818 -6.04 -17.04 30.16
CA HIS A 818 -6.11 -17.76 31.43
C HIS A 818 -5.29 -17.04 32.53
N ASP A 819 -4.06 -16.64 32.23
CA ASP A 819 -3.20 -15.92 33.16
C ASP A 819 -3.75 -14.53 33.55
N ASP A 820 -4.28 -13.75 32.59
CA ASP A 820 -4.88 -12.45 32.91
C ASP A 820 -6.11 -12.64 33.79
N PHE A 821 -6.90 -13.69 33.55
CA PHE A 821 -8.06 -14.00 34.36
C PHE A 821 -7.66 -14.37 35.79
N VAL A 822 -6.69 -15.28 35.94
CA VAL A 822 -6.19 -15.70 37.25
C VAL A 822 -5.55 -14.54 38.00
N SER A 823 -4.76 -13.69 37.34
CA SER A 823 -4.17 -12.50 37.98
C SER A 823 -5.19 -11.42 38.33
N THR A 824 -6.28 -11.30 37.56
CA THR A 824 -7.34 -10.33 37.82
C THR A 824 -8.26 -10.77 38.95
N PHE A 825 -8.62 -12.06 39.00
CA PHE A 825 -9.64 -12.60 39.92
C PHE A 825 -9.09 -13.51 41.03
N ASN A 826 -7.80 -13.80 41.03
CA ASN A 826 -7.13 -14.75 41.94
C ASN A 826 -7.76 -16.16 41.96
N MET A 827 -8.39 -16.59 40.86
CA MET A 827 -9.01 -17.91 40.71
C MET A 827 -9.14 -18.28 39.23
N THR A 828 -9.41 -19.55 38.92
CA THR A 828 -9.63 -19.97 37.53
C THR A 828 -11.02 -19.54 37.03
N TYR A 829 -11.21 -19.50 35.70
CA TYR A 829 -12.53 -19.22 35.12
C TYR A 829 -13.61 -20.21 35.56
N ASN A 830 -13.25 -21.49 35.75
CA ASN A 830 -14.19 -22.52 36.23
C ASN A 830 -14.67 -22.21 37.64
N ASP A 831 -13.74 -21.82 38.53
CA ASP A 831 -14.07 -21.43 39.90
C ASP A 831 -14.94 -20.17 39.90
N PHE A 832 -14.58 -19.17 39.09
CA PHE A 832 -15.36 -17.95 38.95
C PHE A 832 -16.78 -18.21 38.46
N ARG A 833 -16.95 -19.07 37.44
CA ARG A 833 -18.26 -19.47 36.90
C ARG A 833 -19.12 -20.19 37.94
N SER A 834 -18.52 -20.90 38.88
CA SER A 834 -19.21 -21.58 39.98
C SER A 834 -19.72 -20.62 41.07
N LEU A 835 -19.24 -19.38 41.10
CA LEU A 835 -19.71 -18.37 42.06
C LEU A 835 -21.13 -17.90 41.76
N THR A 836 -21.80 -17.35 42.77
CA THR A 836 -23.11 -16.70 42.61
C THR A 836 -23.01 -15.47 41.70
N ALA A 837 -24.08 -15.18 40.96
CA ALA A 837 -24.12 -14.07 39.99
C ALA A 837 -23.79 -12.69 40.59
N TRP A 838 -24.19 -12.44 41.85
CA TRP A 838 -23.89 -11.18 42.54
C TRP A 838 -22.38 -11.04 42.83
N LYS A 839 -21.72 -12.14 43.21
CA LYS A 839 -20.29 -12.16 43.53
C LYS A 839 -19.45 -12.05 42.26
N GLN A 840 -19.88 -12.68 41.17
CA GLN A 840 -19.29 -12.49 39.84
C GLN A 840 -19.35 -11.01 39.40
N ARG A 841 -20.53 -10.36 39.57
CA ARG A 841 -20.70 -8.93 39.25
C ARG A 841 -19.82 -8.03 40.09
N GLU A 842 -19.71 -8.28 41.39
CA GLU A 842 -18.87 -7.50 42.30
C GLU A 842 -17.38 -7.59 41.92
N LEU A 843 -16.89 -8.80 41.65
CA LEU A 843 -15.54 -9.03 41.17
C LEU A 843 -15.30 -8.33 39.82
N LYS A 844 -16.23 -8.43 38.86
CA LYS A 844 -16.13 -7.71 37.58
C LYS A 844 -16.07 -6.19 37.76
N LYS A 845 -16.88 -5.62 38.67
CA LYS A 845 -16.83 -4.19 39.00
C LYS A 845 -15.47 -3.80 39.57
N SER A 846 -14.95 -4.59 40.52
CA SER A 846 -13.63 -4.32 41.11
C SER A 846 -12.49 -4.36 40.08
N ALA A 847 -12.63 -5.19 39.05
CA ALA A 847 -11.66 -5.34 37.97
C ALA A 847 -11.80 -4.30 36.83
N GLY A 848 -12.86 -3.48 36.83
CA GLY A 848 -13.19 -2.56 35.74
C GLY A 848 -13.73 -3.26 34.47
N LEU A 849 -14.37 -4.41 34.65
CA LEU A 849 -14.91 -5.27 33.59
C LEU A 849 -16.45 -5.39 33.62
N PHE A 850 -17.11 -4.49 34.35
CA PHE A 850 -18.58 -4.42 34.45
C PHE A 850 -19.15 -3.28 33.62
#